data_AF-A0A5T6X5A4-F1
#
_entry.id   AF-A0A5T6X5A4-F1
#
_cell.length_a   1.000
_cell.length_b   1.000
_cell.length_c   1.000
_cell.angle_alpha   90.00
_cell.angle_beta   90.00
_cell.angle_gamma   90.00
#
_symmetry.space_group_name_H-M   'P 1'
#
loop_
_entity.id
_entity.type
_entity.pdbx_description
1 polymer ?
#
loop_
_entity_poly.entity_id
_entity_poly.type
_entity_poly.pdbx_seq_one_letter_code
_entity_poly.pdbx_strand_id
1 'polypeptide(L)'
;MQKKTEQGWRPYSNYIVSGSNIIQIIVKVDAPSVTSVEVDVISELNIKEFHRRITQKIKDGWQPYGEAGKRNRNYIQLVVRGLPDTPSVNLPESVAPKAPEYYYVIPVAGQSNMMAYGEGLPLPDSLDAPHPRIKQLARRATVTPGGAACQYNDIIPLDHCPHDVQDMTGINHPKADLSKGEYGTVGQALHIAKKLLPHLPEEAGILMVPCSRGGAAFTQGADGTFNAASGATEASARWGAGKPLYQDLLSRTKAALDSNPKNRLLAVVWMQGEFDMSSAGYAQQPAQFAAMVKQFRTDLADHAAQMPDFKADNVPWICGDTTYYWKNTYPTQYDTVYGAYKTCQEPNVFFVPFLTDENGHNTPTNEPAEDPDIPAAHYYGSASRTSANWVSSLRGSHFSSWARRDIIPTRLASAILLYAGRKSLLAAPSGSALPTTTTTTTNDTAAAATLSYTPKVDEVGYNGSRGDGTLQQQGWSTVSGATFTPKANPDGKGGYVLAITKTAEQIWKIEKPAASGSDLLKHGGEMECKFRLTTPKVANQYAFAFYWQIAPADIPQGITFTDRTVPDTWPCVMNFFIQTDGTNINLMAHKSPANLKMGTFGAYNTDWHTLKVVYHGGNTNRATLHIDGNNIGDISLMNCPANVPLNAIQVTSITSSNTYGIELASFDVRVYRDDAVITLKDTDASSYVYFPAGTRGGKVVIPDAKISAGNTVQIVANSAGTITVQPANGNVLINGLPSSTTTDHSTTLVQTGTDGKSWVTT
;
A
#
# COMPACT_ATOMS: atom_id res chain seq x y z
N MET A 1 -27.74 -42.70 3.37
CA MET A 1 -27.72 -43.15 1.96
C MET A 1 -27.08 -42.06 1.11
N GLN A 2 -26.08 -42.44 0.32
CA GLN A 2 -25.25 -41.56 -0.52
C GLN A 2 -26.00 -41.02 -1.75
N LYS A 3 -25.68 -39.80 -2.17
CA LYS A 3 -25.67 -39.41 -3.58
C LYS A 3 -24.39 -38.63 -3.87
N LYS A 4 -23.64 -39.14 -4.85
CA LYS A 4 -22.39 -38.64 -5.39
C LYS A 4 -22.73 -37.63 -6.51
N THR A 5 -22.16 -36.43 -6.52
CA THR A 5 -22.07 -35.56 -7.70
C THR A 5 -20.68 -34.91 -7.78
N GLU A 6 -20.22 -34.67 -9.01
CA GLU A 6 -18.83 -34.42 -9.44
C GLU A 6 -18.29 -32.99 -9.21
N GLN A 7 -18.47 -32.42 -8.02
CA GLN A 7 -17.73 -31.22 -7.62
C GLN A 7 -17.04 -31.52 -6.30
N GLY A 8 -15.72 -31.28 -6.26
CA GLY A 8 -14.91 -31.41 -5.03
C GLY A 8 -15.57 -30.70 -3.85
N TRP A 9 -15.35 -31.26 -2.65
CA TRP A 9 -15.81 -30.79 -1.35
C TRP A 9 -16.11 -29.28 -1.30
N ARG A 10 -17.38 -28.93 -1.15
CA ARG A 10 -17.78 -27.54 -0.89
C ARG A 10 -17.25 -27.14 0.50
N PRO A 11 -16.50 -26.04 0.62
CA PRO A 11 -16.09 -25.54 1.93
C PRO A 11 -17.32 -25.02 2.69
N TYR A 12 -17.40 -25.29 3.99
CA TYR A 12 -18.32 -24.59 4.89
C TYR A 12 -18.00 -23.10 4.80
N SER A 13 -19.01 -22.29 4.53
CA SER A 13 -18.82 -20.99 3.85
C SER A 13 -18.46 -19.79 4.75
N ASN A 14 -18.23 -19.98 6.06
CA ASN A 14 -17.98 -18.86 6.99
C ASN A 14 -17.00 -19.21 8.15
N TYR A 15 -15.77 -19.61 7.83
CA TYR A 15 -14.68 -19.63 8.81
C TYR A 15 -13.83 -18.36 8.70
N ILE A 16 -13.36 -17.84 9.82
CA ILE A 16 -12.44 -16.70 9.89
C ILE A 16 -11.02 -17.26 9.85
N VAL A 17 -10.17 -16.71 8.99
CA VAL A 17 -8.72 -16.93 9.06
C VAL A 17 -8.13 -15.78 9.87
N SER A 18 -7.67 -16.07 11.09
CA SER A 18 -7.01 -15.11 11.97
C SER A 18 -5.57 -15.58 12.19
N GLY A 19 -4.61 -14.90 11.57
CA GLY A 19 -3.23 -15.38 11.51
C GLY A 19 -3.13 -16.72 10.76
N SER A 20 -2.45 -17.72 11.36
CA SER A 20 -2.23 -19.06 10.78
C SER A 20 -3.37 -20.06 11.03
N ASN A 21 -4.38 -19.71 11.82
CA ASN A 21 -5.44 -20.62 12.27
C ASN A 21 -6.71 -20.49 11.42
N ILE A 22 -7.36 -21.63 11.15
CA ILE A 22 -8.73 -21.74 10.65
C ILE A 22 -9.66 -21.75 11.85
N ILE A 23 -10.52 -20.74 11.98
CA ILE A 23 -11.39 -20.56 13.15
C ILE A 23 -12.86 -20.60 12.72
N GLN A 24 -13.65 -21.47 13.34
CA GLN A 24 -15.10 -21.53 13.15
C GLN A 24 -15.81 -21.54 14.50
N ILE A 25 -16.73 -20.59 14.65
CA ILE A 25 -17.66 -20.56 15.77
C ILE A 25 -18.77 -21.57 15.47
N ILE A 26 -19.09 -22.40 16.46
CA ILE A 26 -20.18 -23.36 16.41
C ILE A 26 -21.12 -23.12 17.60
N VAL A 27 -22.40 -23.40 17.41
CA VAL A 27 -23.45 -23.19 18.41
C VAL A 27 -24.27 -24.46 18.61
N LYS A 28 -24.77 -24.69 19.82
CA LYS A 28 -25.71 -25.76 20.14
C LYS A 28 -26.85 -25.19 20.95
N VAL A 29 -28.08 -25.56 20.59
CA VAL A 29 -29.31 -25.03 21.18
C VAL A 29 -30.15 -26.19 21.68
N ASP A 30 -30.57 -26.13 22.95
CA ASP A 30 -31.49 -27.12 23.51
C ASP A 30 -32.92 -26.84 23.03
N ALA A 31 -33.43 -27.72 22.17
CA ALA A 31 -34.80 -27.66 21.66
C ALA A 31 -35.72 -28.36 22.68
N PRO A 32 -36.44 -27.60 23.54
CA PRO A 32 -37.65 -26.91 23.07
C PRO A 32 -37.93 -25.51 23.68
N SER A 33 -37.04 -24.97 24.51
CA SER A 33 -37.15 -23.62 25.07
C SER A 33 -35.82 -22.92 24.86
N VAL A 34 -35.77 -21.88 24.03
CA VAL A 34 -34.54 -21.14 23.67
C VAL A 34 -34.02 -20.33 24.86
N THR A 35 -33.60 -21.02 25.92
CA THR A 35 -33.15 -20.45 27.20
C THR A 35 -31.65 -20.56 27.39
N SER A 36 -30.98 -21.44 26.64
CA SER A 36 -29.52 -21.60 26.63
C SER A 36 -29.01 -21.84 25.21
N VAL A 37 -27.93 -21.13 24.87
CA VAL A 37 -27.14 -21.36 23.65
C VAL A 37 -25.73 -21.66 24.13
N GLU A 38 -25.23 -22.85 23.83
CA GLU A 38 -23.83 -23.18 24.05
C GLU A 38 -23.03 -22.71 22.83
N VAL A 39 -21.89 -22.05 23.07
CA VAL A 39 -20.97 -21.57 22.03
C VAL A 39 -19.63 -22.27 22.22
N ASP A 40 -19.06 -22.75 21.13
CA ASP A 40 -17.72 -23.33 21.12
C ASP A 40 -16.97 -22.86 19.86
N VAL A 41 -15.64 -22.90 19.92
CA VAL A 41 -14.75 -22.41 18.87
C VAL A 41 -13.81 -23.54 18.46
N ILE A 42 -13.86 -23.89 17.19
CA ILE A 42 -12.87 -24.78 16.58
C ILE A 42 -11.79 -23.91 15.96
N SER A 43 -10.58 -23.98 16.50
CA SER A 43 -9.39 -23.32 15.96
C SER A 43 -8.34 -24.37 15.65
N GLU A 44 -7.92 -24.47 14.39
CA GLU A 44 -6.93 -25.45 13.94
C GLU A 44 -6.00 -24.86 12.88
N LEU A 45 -4.71 -25.23 12.93
CA LEU A 45 -3.71 -24.86 11.90
C LEU A 45 -3.85 -25.70 10.62
N ASN A 46 -4.48 -26.88 10.71
CA ASN A 46 -4.54 -27.88 9.64
C ASN A 46 -5.98 -28.14 9.21
N ILE A 47 -6.26 -27.95 7.91
CA ILE A 47 -7.61 -28.09 7.35
C ILE A 47 -8.20 -29.50 7.45
N LYS A 48 -7.36 -30.55 7.44
CA LYS A 48 -7.84 -31.94 7.63
C LYS A 48 -8.30 -32.16 9.07
N GLU A 49 -7.58 -31.59 10.03
CA GLU A 49 -7.90 -31.72 11.45
C GLU A 49 -9.10 -30.84 11.83
N PHE A 50 -9.16 -29.64 11.27
CA PHE A 50 -10.34 -28.77 11.32
C PHE A 50 -11.60 -29.50 10.83
N HIS A 51 -11.55 -30.13 9.65
CA HIS A 51 -12.68 -30.91 9.11
C HIS A 51 -13.05 -32.11 9.98
N ARG A 52 -12.07 -32.79 10.58
CA ARG A 52 -12.33 -33.90 11.50
C ARG A 52 -13.09 -33.41 12.74
N ARG A 53 -12.63 -32.33 13.37
CA ARG A 53 -13.22 -31.77 14.59
C ARG A 53 -14.61 -31.17 14.34
N ILE A 54 -14.79 -30.42 13.25
CA ILE A 54 -16.10 -29.82 12.93
C ILE A 54 -17.13 -30.90 12.59
N THR A 55 -16.73 -31.94 11.85
CA THR A 55 -17.62 -33.07 11.55
C THR A 55 -18.03 -33.81 12.81
N GLN A 56 -17.12 -33.95 13.79
CA GLN A 56 -17.45 -34.57 15.06
C GLN A 56 -18.42 -33.71 15.87
N LYS A 57 -18.16 -32.41 16.00
CA LYS A 57 -19.05 -31.48 16.69
C LYS A 57 -20.45 -31.43 16.08
N ILE A 58 -20.56 -31.49 14.75
CA ILE A 58 -21.86 -31.58 14.06
C ILE A 58 -22.61 -32.86 14.42
N LYS A 59 -21.93 -34.01 14.54
CA LYS A 59 -22.55 -35.26 15.02
C LYS A 59 -23.03 -35.14 16.46
N ASP A 60 -22.34 -34.35 17.28
CA ASP A 60 -22.66 -34.11 18.69
C ASP A 60 -23.77 -33.05 18.89
N GLY A 61 -24.40 -32.61 17.79
CA GLY A 61 -25.55 -31.69 17.79
C GLY A 61 -25.20 -30.21 17.65
N TRP A 62 -23.95 -29.86 17.35
CA TRP A 62 -23.52 -28.48 17.12
C TRP A 62 -23.72 -28.05 15.66
N GLN A 63 -23.84 -26.76 15.42
CA GLN A 63 -24.05 -26.18 14.08
C GLN A 63 -23.06 -25.05 13.82
N PRO A 64 -22.45 -24.96 12.61
CA PRO A 64 -21.62 -23.82 12.23
C PRO A 64 -22.41 -22.51 12.25
N TYR A 65 -21.86 -21.49 12.91
CA TYR A 65 -22.40 -20.15 12.90
C TYR A 65 -22.38 -19.58 11.46
N GLY A 66 -23.54 -19.21 10.92
CA GLY A 66 -23.68 -18.61 9.59
C GLY A 66 -24.19 -19.52 8.46
N GLU A 67 -24.49 -20.80 8.71
CA GLU A 67 -25.14 -21.67 7.71
C GLU A 67 -26.55 -22.11 8.14
N ALA A 68 -27.59 -21.33 7.82
CA ALA A 68 -28.95 -21.83 7.59
C ALA A 68 -29.86 -20.75 6.95
N GLY A 69 -30.57 -21.17 5.89
CA GLY A 69 -31.32 -20.28 5.01
C GLY A 69 -32.69 -19.81 5.49
N LYS A 70 -33.10 -18.67 4.91
CA LYS A 70 -34.48 -18.23 4.63
C LYS A 70 -35.53 -18.15 5.76
N ARG A 71 -35.23 -18.42 7.03
CA ARG A 71 -36.11 -18.06 8.15
C ARG A 71 -35.31 -17.53 9.33
N ASN A 72 -35.76 -16.41 9.89
CA ASN A 72 -35.27 -15.71 11.08
C ASN A 72 -34.10 -14.74 10.89
N ARG A 73 -34.44 -13.53 10.42
CA ARG A 73 -33.70 -12.27 10.60
C ARG A 73 -33.41 -11.88 12.07
N ASN A 74 -33.90 -12.66 13.04
CA ASN A 74 -33.85 -12.34 14.47
C ASN A 74 -32.61 -12.90 15.21
N TYR A 75 -31.76 -13.71 14.57
CA TYR A 75 -30.60 -14.33 15.24
C TYR A 75 -29.29 -13.51 15.14
N ILE A 76 -29.21 -12.53 14.23
CA ILE A 76 -28.06 -11.61 14.14
C ILE A 76 -27.98 -10.68 15.38
N GLN A 77 -29.07 -10.55 16.14
CA GLN A 77 -29.19 -9.57 17.22
C GLN A 77 -28.65 -10.00 18.59
N LEU A 78 -28.35 -11.29 18.83
CA LEU A 78 -27.99 -11.76 20.19
C LEU A 78 -26.49 -11.86 20.48
N VAL A 79 -25.61 -11.93 19.47
CA VAL A 79 -24.14 -12.02 19.70
C VAL A 79 -23.49 -10.64 19.94
N VAL A 80 -24.21 -9.55 19.65
CA VAL A 80 -23.78 -8.17 19.97
C VAL A 80 -24.15 -7.77 21.41
N ARG A 81 -24.93 -8.59 22.13
CA ARG A 81 -25.13 -8.43 23.57
C ARG A 81 -24.04 -9.23 24.28
N GLY A 82 -23.03 -8.54 24.81
CA GLY A 82 -22.17 -9.11 25.83
C GLY A 82 -23.04 -9.76 26.90
N LEU A 83 -22.90 -11.08 27.08
CA LEU A 83 -23.49 -11.73 28.24
C LEU A 83 -22.62 -11.37 29.47
N PRO A 84 -23.24 -10.86 30.54
CA PRO A 84 -22.58 -10.74 31.83
C PRO A 84 -22.33 -12.16 32.38
N ASP A 85 -21.24 -12.30 33.12
CA ASP A 85 -20.86 -13.48 33.90
C ASP A 85 -20.34 -14.70 33.11
N THR A 86 -19.06 -14.63 32.71
CA THR A 86 -18.18 -15.81 32.64
C THR A 86 -16.88 -15.54 33.39
N PRO A 87 -16.28 -16.53 34.09
CA PRO A 87 -15.23 -16.30 35.07
C PRO A 87 -13.96 -15.78 34.40
N SER A 88 -13.36 -14.77 35.01
CA SER A 88 -12.09 -14.16 34.61
C SER A 88 -11.02 -15.22 34.35
N VAL A 89 -10.65 -15.40 33.09
CA VAL A 89 -9.32 -15.93 32.76
C VAL A 89 -8.34 -14.84 33.17
N ASN A 90 -7.58 -15.12 34.24
CA ASN A 90 -6.50 -14.25 34.71
C ASN A 90 -5.46 -14.09 33.59
N LEU A 91 -5.64 -13.08 32.75
CA LEU A 91 -4.57 -12.51 31.95
C LEU A 91 -3.61 -11.80 32.91
N PRO A 92 -2.28 -11.86 32.66
CA PRO A 92 -1.31 -11.14 33.47
C PRO A 92 -1.70 -9.67 33.55
N GLU A 93 -1.60 -9.09 34.76
CA GLU A 93 -2.04 -7.74 35.11
C GLU A 93 -1.74 -6.72 34.00
N SER A 94 -2.79 -6.02 33.57
CA SER A 94 -2.73 -5.00 32.54
C SER A 94 -1.81 -3.86 32.99
N VAL A 95 -0.59 -3.83 32.45
CA VAL A 95 0.19 -2.60 32.38
C VAL A 95 -0.66 -1.60 31.59
N ALA A 96 -0.91 -0.41 32.14
CA ALA A 96 -1.64 0.65 31.44
C ALA A 96 -1.03 0.83 30.04
N PRO A 97 -1.83 0.92 28.96
CA PRO A 97 -1.30 0.98 27.61
C PRO A 97 -0.38 2.21 27.49
N LYS A 98 0.91 1.94 27.29
CA LYS A 98 1.94 2.97 27.08
C LYS A 98 1.52 3.83 25.89
N ALA A 99 1.70 5.16 26.01
CA ALA A 99 1.47 6.06 24.89
C ALA A 99 2.34 5.63 23.69
N PRO A 100 1.84 5.71 22.44
CA PRO A 100 2.64 5.39 21.26
C PRO A 100 3.96 6.16 21.24
N GLU A 101 5.04 5.49 20.86
CA GLU A 101 6.35 6.11 20.64
C GLU A 101 6.40 6.91 19.34
N TYR A 102 5.56 6.57 18.36
CA TYR A 102 5.37 7.27 17.09
C TYR A 102 4.03 6.87 16.45
N TYR A 103 3.67 7.54 15.36
CA TYR A 103 2.41 7.33 14.65
C TYR A 103 2.61 7.02 13.16
N TYR A 104 1.81 6.10 12.65
CA TYR A 104 1.48 6.06 11.23
C TYR A 104 0.43 7.13 10.93
N VAL A 105 0.81 8.09 10.10
CA VAL A 105 0.00 9.25 9.73
C VAL A 105 -0.83 8.93 8.50
N ILE A 106 -2.13 9.23 8.56
CA ILE A 106 -3.07 9.02 7.46
C ILE A 106 -3.97 10.24 7.30
N PRO A 107 -3.70 11.12 6.32
CA PRO A 107 -4.65 12.15 5.95
C PRO A 107 -5.91 11.56 5.33
N VAL A 108 -7.06 12.06 5.77
CA VAL A 108 -8.37 11.72 5.22
C VAL A 108 -8.99 13.01 4.66
N ALA A 109 -9.22 13.04 3.35
CA ALA A 109 -9.61 14.26 2.64
C ALA A 109 -10.62 13.98 1.50
N GLY A 110 -11.31 15.03 1.07
CA GLY A 110 -12.32 14.95 0.03
C GLY A 110 -13.58 15.70 0.43
N GLN A 111 -14.75 15.08 0.24
CA GLN A 111 -16.04 15.68 0.59
C GLN A 111 -16.88 14.82 1.54
N SER A 112 -18.21 14.95 1.49
CA SER A 112 -19.15 14.39 2.46
C SER A 112 -19.01 12.89 2.67
N ASN A 113 -18.72 12.11 1.62
CA ASN A 113 -18.54 10.66 1.77
C ASN A 113 -17.23 10.25 2.44
N MET A 114 -16.20 11.11 2.54
CA MET A 114 -15.00 10.84 3.35
C MET A 114 -15.25 11.06 4.86
N MET A 115 -16.13 11.99 5.21
CA MET A 115 -16.31 12.48 6.58
C MET A 115 -17.61 12.03 7.23
N ALA A 116 -17.91 12.56 8.42
CA ALA A 116 -19.07 12.17 9.23
C ALA A 116 -20.41 12.60 8.62
N TYR A 117 -20.90 11.84 7.64
CA TYR A 117 -22.23 12.01 7.04
C TYR A 117 -23.15 10.80 7.25
N GLY A 118 -22.70 9.76 7.97
CA GLY A 118 -23.56 8.66 8.39
C GLY A 118 -24.58 9.14 9.42
N GLU A 119 -25.86 8.96 9.14
CA GLU A 119 -26.93 9.55 9.93
C GLU A 119 -27.40 8.69 11.11
N GLY A 120 -27.21 7.38 11.06
CA GLY A 120 -27.52 6.50 12.18
C GLY A 120 -26.75 6.82 13.46
N LEU A 121 -27.36 6.51 14.59
CA LEU A 121 -26.91 6.84 15.95
C LEU A 121 -25.46 6.37 16.20
N PRO A 122 -24.57 7.24 16.72
CA PRO A 122 -23.25 6.84 17.20
C PRO A 122 -23.31 5.85 18.38
N LEU A 123 -22.32 4.97 18.48
CA LEU A 123 -22.23 3.90 19.48
C LEU A 123 -20.91 3.95 20.28
N PRO A 124 -20.66 5.04 21.05
CA PRO A 124 -19.36 5.32 21.67
C PRO A 124 -18.96 4.30 22.75
N ASP A 125 -19.90 3.58 23.34
CA ASP A 125 -19.62 2.50 24.30
C ASP A 125 -19.20 1.18 23.62
N SER A 126 -19.26 1.09 22.28
CA SER A 126 -18.94 -0.13 21.53
C SER A 126 -18.19 0.14 20.21
N LEU A 127 -18.88 0.07 19.07
CA LEU A 127 -18.28 0.11 17.73
C LEU A 127 -17.55 1.44 17.46
N ASP A 128 -18.03 2.52 18.06
CA ASP A 128 -17.52 3.87 17.88
C ASP A 128 -16.60 4.31 19.04
N ALA A 129 -16.25 3.40 19.95
CA ALA A 129 -15.37 3.68 21.08
C ALA A 129 -13.98 4.16 20.63
N PRO A 130 -13.43 5.26 21.17
CA PRO A 130 -12.06 5.66 20.92
C PRO A 130 -11.05 4.59 21.36
N HIS A 131 -9.85 4.61 20.78
CA HIS A 131 -8.77 3.71 21.18
C HIS A 131 -7.53 4.52 21.65
N PRO A 132 -6.84 4.13 22.74
CA PRO A 132 -5.69 4.89 23.27
C PRO A 132 -4.57 5.17 22.26
N ARG A 133 -4.31 4.24 21.34
CA ARG A 133 -3.30 4.33 20.27
C ARG A 133 -3.79 4.99 18.97
N ILE A 134 -5.07 5.37 18.88
CA ILE A 134 -5.66 6.00 17.70
C ILE A 134 -6.01 7.45 18.02
N LYS A 135 -5.38 8.38 17.30
CA LYS A 135 -5.46 9.82 17.51
C LYS A 135 -5.87 10.55 16.24
N GLN A 136 -6.20 11.83 16.39
CA GLN A 136 -6.39 12.76 15.29
C GLN A 136 -5.77 14.12 15.59
N LEU A 137 -5.51 14.91 14.55
CA LEU A 137 -5.20 16.34 14.72
C LEU A 137 -6.47 17.15 14.95
N ALA A 138 -6.51 17.91 16.03
CA ALA A 138 -7.62 18.77 16.38
C ALA A 138 -7.81 19.94 15.40
N ARG A 139 -9.07 20.36 15.24
CA ARG A 139 -9.48 21.64 14.62
C ARG A 139 -10.39 22.49 15.51
N ARG A 140 -11.38 21.85 16.13
CA ARG A 140 -12.37 22.47 17.02
C ARG A 140 -11.71 23.04 18.28
N ALA A 141 -12.44 23.90 19.00
CA ALA A 141 -12.00 24.47 20.27
C ALA A 141 -12.01 23.46 21.44
N THR A 142 -12.73 22.36 21.30
CA THR A 142 -12.81 21.28 22.31
C THR A 142 -12.71 19.90 21.65
N VAL A 143 -12.20 18.92 22.40
CA VAL A 143 -12.00 17.52 21.95
C VAL A 143 -13.32 16.85 21.61
N THR A 144 -14.34 17.06 22.44
CA THR A 144 -15.73 16.66 22.22
C THR A 144 -16.63 17.87 22.50
N PRO A 145 -17.90 17.92 22.05
CA PRO A 145 -18.81 19.01 22.41
C PRO A 145 -18.92 19.15 23.95
N GLY A 146 -18.54 20.32 24.48
CA GLY A 146 -18.52 20.58 25.93
C GLY A 146 -17.38 19.89 26.70
N GLY A 147 -16.45 19.22 26.00
CA GLY A 147 -15.31 18.53 26.59
C GLY A 147 -14.10 19.42 26.84
N ALA A 148 -12.94 18.78 27.04
CA ALA A 148 -11.67 19.46 27.27
C ALA A 148 -11.30 20.37 26.08
N ALA A 149 -10.69 21.52 26.37
CA ALA A 149 -10.20 22.43 25.33
C ALA A 149 -9.05 21.79 24.53
N CYS A 150 -8.98 22.12 23.24
CA CYS A 150 -7.85 21.77 22.38
C CYS A 150 -7.57 22.92 21.40
N GLN A 151 -6.33 23.00 20.95
CA GLN A 151 -5.86 23.94 19.93
C GLN A 151 -5.80 23.26 18.56
N TYR A 152 -5.75 24.07 17.50
CA TYR A 152 -5.54 23.57 16.15
C TYR A 152 -4.24 22.75 16.07
N ASN A 153 -4.32 21.54 15.53
CA ASN A 153 -3.26 20.53 15.44
C ASN A 153 -2.82 19.86 16.76
N ASP A 154 -3.54 20.02 17.87
CA ASP A 154 -3.31 19.17 19.05
C ASP A 154 -3.59 17.70 18.70
N ILE A 155 -2.76 16.78 19.22
CA ILE A 155 -2.99 15.33 19.10
C ILE A 155 -4.01 14.90 20.15
N ILE A 156 -5.23 14.60 19.70
CA ILE A 156 -6.37 14.27 20.55
C ILE A 156 -6.91 12.86 20.22
N PRO A 157 -7.71 12.23 21.09
CA PRO A 157 -8.41 11.00 20.73
C PRO A 157 -9.23 11.15 19.44
N LEU A 158 -9.20 10.11 18.60
CA LEU A 158 -10.13 10.00 17.48
C LEU A 158 -11.40 9.28 17.93
N ASP A 159 -12.55 9.82 17.56
CA ASP A 159 -13.88 9.22 17.75
C ASP A 159 -14.64 9.13 16.40
N HIS A 160 -15.93 8.84 16.46
CA HIS A 160 -16.79 8.69 15.27
C HIS A 160 -17.04 9.96 14.47
N CYS A 161 -16.77 11.15 15.01
CA CYS A 161 -17.04 12.42 14.33
C CYS A 161 -15.77 13.29 14.25
N PRO A 162 -14.88 13.02 13.27
CA PRO A 162 -13.55 13.63 13.20
C PRO A 162 -13.56 15.17 13.03
N HIS A 163 -12.43 15.81 13.34
CA HIS A 163 -12.21 17.26 13.24
C HIS A 163 -11.93 17.71 11.79
N ASP A 164 -12.79 17.32 10.85
CA ASP A 164 -12.79 17.77 9.45
C ASP A 164 -13.03 19.30 9.32
N VAL A 165 -12.91 19.87 8.12
CA VAL A 165 -13.08 21.33 7.90
C VAL A 165 -14.50 21.80 8.22
N GLN A 166 -15.48 20.91 8.03
CA GLN A 166 -16.87 21.14 8.43
C GLN A 166 -17.18 20.37 9.71
N ASP A 167 -17.73 21.07 10.71
CA ASP A 167 -18.07 20.49 12.00
C ASP A 167 -19.45 19.83 11.97
N MET A 168 -19.47 18.50 12.08
CA MET A 168 -20.70 17.71 12.04
C MET A 168 -21.23 17.35 13.44
N THR A 169 -20.55 17.79 14.51
CA THR A 169 -20.87 17.38 15.89
C THR A 169 -22.16 17.98 16.43
N GLY A 170 -22.67 19.04 15.81
CA GLY A 170 -23.97 19.63 16.12
C GLY A 170 -25.17 18.91 15.49
N ILE A 171 -24.97 18.02 14.52
CA ILE A 171 -26.06 17.37 13.77
C ILE A 171 -26.48 16.06 14.46
N ASN A 172 -27.01 16.18 15.67
CA ASN A 172 -27.32 15.04 16.54
C ASN A 172 -28.47 14.17 16.01
N HIS A 173 -28.36 12.86 16.24
CA HIS A 173 -29.47 11.94 16.03
C HIS A 173 -30.60 12.24 17.05
N PRO A 174 -31.90 12.21 16.68
CA PRO A 174 -33.00 12.54 17.59
C PRO A 174 -33.20 11.57 18.77
N LYS A 175 -32.51 10.43 18.75
CA LYS A 175 -32.48 9.44 19.84
C LYS A 175 -31.18 9.47 20.64
N ALA A 176 -30.29 10.42 20.37
CA ALA A 176 -29.00 10.52 21.04
C ALA A 176 -29.13 10.93 22.50
N ASP A 177 -28.41 10.22 23.36
CA ASP A 177 -28.07 10.63 24.71
C ASP A 177 -26.69 11.31 24.71
N LEU A 178 -26.68 12.64 24.68
CA LEU A 178 -25.45 13.42 24.63
C LEU A 178 -24.57 13.23 25.87
N SER A 179 -25.14 12.81 27.00
CA SER A 179 -24.35 12.52 28.21
C SER A 179 -23.46 11.28 28.05
N LYS A 180 -23.78 10.42 27.07
CA LYS A 180 -22.98 9.24 26.69
C LYS A 180 -22.03 9.50 25.53
N GLY A 181 -21.94 10.73 25.04
CA GLY A 181 -21.11 11.07 23.89
C GLY A 181 -21.71 10.67 22.54
N GLU A 182 -23.03 10.41 22.45
CA GLU A 182 -23.72 10.05 21.20
C GLU A 182 -23.98 11.27 20.27
N TYR A 183 -23.02 12.20 20.19
CA TYR A 183 -23.19 13.45 19.44
C TYR A 183 -22.92 13.29 17.93
N GLY A 184 -23.52 14.18 17.14
CA GLY A 184 -23.26 14.33 15.71
C GLY A 184 -23.69 13.16 14.83
N THR A 185 -22.85 12.91 13.83
CA THR A 185 -22.96 11.90 12.77
C THR A 185 -21.72 11.00 12.76
N VAL A 186 -21.73 9.92 11.99
CA VAL A 186 -20.67 8.91 11.99
C VAL A 186 -19.83 9.00 10.71
N GLY A 187 -18.50 9.03 10.86
CA GLY A 187 -17.49 8.94 9.81
C GLY A 187 -16.61 7.70 9.98
N GLN A 188 -16.02 7.23 8.88
CA GLN A 188 -15.26 5.97 8.83
C GLN A 188 -13.79 6.08 9.28
N ALA A 189 -13.27 7.29 9.58
CA ALA A 189 -11.85 7.47 9.90
C ALA A 189 -11.42 6.63 11.12
N LEU A 190 -12.24 6.62 12.18
CA LEU A 190 -11.99 5.77 13.35
C LEU A 190 -11.92 4.29 12.97
N HIS A 191 -12.85 3.83 12.15
CA HIS A 191 -12.99 2.42 11.80
C HIS A 191 -11.90 1.96 10.83
N ILE A 192 -11.43 2.83 9.93
CA ILE A 192 -10.21 2.58 9.13
C ILE A 192 -9.03 2.35 10.07
N ALA A 193 -8.81 3.26 11.04
CA ALA A 193 -7.71 3.13 11.98
C ALA A 193 -7.83 1.86 12.84
N LYS A 194 -9.02 1.54 13.36
CA LYS A 194 -9.26 0.32 14.14
C LYS A 194 -8.92 -0.95 13.37
N LYS A 195 -9.24 -0.99 12.07
CA LYS A 195 -8.94 -2.15 11.20
C LYS A 195 -7.46 -2.23 10.81
N LEU A 196 -6.73 -1.11 10.82
CA LEU A 196 -5.28 -1.07 10.55
C LEU A 196 -4.43 -1.40 11.78
N LEU A 197 -4.86 -0.96 12.97
CA LEU A 197 -4.05 -1.03 14.20
C LEU A 197 -3.49 -2.43 14.52
N PRO A 198 -4.21 -3.55 14.34
CA PRO A 198 -3.69 -4.90 14.59
C PRO A 198 -2.51 -5.30 13.71
N HIS A 199 -2.26 -4.58 12.61
CA HIS A 199 -1.18 -4.85 11.67
C HIS A 199 0.06 -3.98 11.91
N LEU A 200 0.05 -3.14 12.96
CA LEU A 200 1.13 -2.20 13.28
C LEU A 200 1.89 -2.65 14.53
N PRO A 201 3.19 -2.31 14.66
CA PRO A 201 3.98 -2.56 15.86
C PRO A 201 3.28 -2.02 17.12
N GLU A 202 3.43 -2.71 18.26
CA GLU A 202 2.72 -2.37 19.50
C GLU A 202 3.06 -0.97 20.03
N GLU A 203 4.29 -0.52 19.82
CA GLU A 203 4.80 0.80 20.17
C GLU A 203 4.28 1.92 19.27
N ALA A 204 3.69 1.60 18.12
CA ALA A 204 3.19 2.59 17.16
C ALA A 204 1.69 2.88 17.35
N GLY A 205 1.26 4.09 17.03
CA GLY A 205 -0.13 4.49 16.96
C GLY A 205 -0.56 4.81 15.54
N ILE A 206 -1.82 5.21 15.38
CA ILE A 206 -2.33 5.82 14.14
C ILE A 206 -2.74 7.25 14.43
N LEU A 207 -2.27 8.19 13.62
CA LEU A 207 -2.65 9.59 13.67
C LEU A 207 -3.42 9.96 12.40
N MET A 208 -4.73 10.10 12.52
CA MET A 208 -5.59 10.56 11.43
C MET A 208 -5.49 12.08 11.26
N VAL A 209 -5.46 12.54 10.02
CA VAL A 209 -5.41 13.97 9.70
C VAL A 209 -6.67 14.37 8.91
N PRO A 210 -7.78 14.69 9.60
CA PRO A 210 -9.05 15.01 8.96
C PRO A 210 -9.03 16.39 8.29
N CYS A 211 -9.31 16.41 6.98
CA CYS A 211 -9.23 17.59 6.10
C CYS A 211 -10.39 17.65 5.08
N SER A 212 -11.49 16.92 5.30
CA SER A 212 -12.60 16.84 4.35
C SER A 212 -13.58 18.00 4.50
N ARG A 213 -14.35 18.27 3.44
CA ARG A 213 -15.40 19.28 3.45
C ARG A 213 -16.60 18.88 2.59
N GLY A 214 -17.78 18.72 3.18
CA GLY A 214 -19.01 18.41 2.44
C GLY A 214 -19.31 19.42 1.32
N GLY A 215 -19.72 18.94 0.14
CA GLY A 215 -20.00 19.81 -1.01
C GLY A 215 -18.78 20.48 -1.65
N ALA A 216 -17.56 20.13 -1.25
CA ALA A 216 -16.36 20.64 -1.90
C ALA A 216 -16.11 19.95 -3.26
N ALA A 217 -15.64 20.74 -4.23
CA ALA A 217 -15.37 20.29 -5.59
C ALA A 217 -14.13 20.96 -6.17
N PHE A 218 -13.62 20.46 -7.30
CA PHE A 218 -12.58 21.16 -8.06
C PHE A 218 -13.18 22.22 -9.00
N THR A 219 -14.33 21.94 -9.57
CA THR A 219 -14.94 22.71 -10.66
C THR A 219 -15.97 23.74 -10.18
N GLN A 220 -16.41 23.65 -8.93
CA GLN A 220 -17.34 24.60 -8.31
C GLN A 220 -17.06 24.81 -6.81
N GLY A 221 -17.80 25.71 -6.16
CA GLY A 221 -17.61 26.09 -4.76
C GLY A 221 -16.73 27.32 -4.56
N ALA A 222 -16.86 27.95 -3.39
CA ALA A 222 -16.06 29.12 -3.01
C ALA A 222 -14.64 28.71 -2.61
N ASP A 223 -13.65 29.54 -2.91
CA ASP A 223 -12.27 29.30 -2.48
C ASP A 223 -12.16 29.29 -0.95
N GLY A 224 -12.87 30.21 -0.28
CA GLY A 224 -12.76 30.45 1.16
C GLY A 224 -11.42 31.06 1.53
N THR A 225 -10.96 30.83 2.76
CA THR A 225 -9.66 31.34 3.25
C THR A 225 -8.92 30.28 4.06
N PHE A 226 -7.60 30.42 4.12
CA PHE A 226 -6.73 29.60 4.95
C PHE A 226 -6.01 30.49 5.98
N ASN A 227 -5.94 30.01 7.21
CA ASN A 227 -5.20 30.65 8.29
C ASN A 227 -4.26 29.61 8.92
N ALA A 228 -2.98 29.95 9.07
CA ALA A 228 -1.99 29.02 9.64
C ALA A 228 -2.31 28.55 11.07
N ALA A 229 -3.06 29.34 11.85
CA ALA A 229 -3.42 29.05 13.23
C ALA A 229 -4.76 28.29 13.38
N SER A 230 -5.59 28.22 12.35
CA SER A 230 -6.94 27.61 12.44
C SER A 230 -7.33 26.76 11.22
N GLY A 231 -6.49 26.69 10.20
CA GLY A 231 -6.72 25.96 8.96
C GLY A 231 -7.64 26.66 7.97
N ALA A 232 -8.18 25.86 7.04
CA ALA A 232 -9.21 26.30 6.13
C ALA A 232 -10.51 26.66 6.88
N THR A 233 -11.15 27.74 6.46
CA THR A 233 -12.49 28.10 6.93
C THR A 233 -13.55 27.12 6.43
N GLU A 234 -14.66 26.98 7.17
CA GLU A 234 -15.80 26.17 6.74
C GLU A 234 -16.41 26.63 5.40
N ALA A 235 -16.24 27.90 5.02
CA ALA A 235 -16.66 28.44 3.72
C ALA A 235 -15.80 27.95 2.53
N SER A 236 -14.63 27.35 2.79
CA SER A 236 -13.73 26.84 1.75
C SER A 236 -14.32 25.58 1.15
N ALA A 237 -14.81 25.64 -0.09
CA ALA A 237 -15.46 24.53 -0.80
C ALA A 237 -14.80 24.22 -2.17
N ARG A 238 -13.58 24.72 -2.39
CA ARG A 238 -12.82 24.51 -3.63
C ARG A 238 -11.52 23.73 -3.36
N TRP A 239 -11.40 22.56 -3.99
CA TRP A 239 -10.16 21.80 -4.08
C TRP A 239 -9.31 22.28 -5.26
N GLY A 240 -8.00 22.04 -5.19
CA GLY A 240 -7.04 22.40 -6.23
C GLY A 240 -5.72 22.92 -5.64
N ALA A 241 -4.62 22.79 -6.39
CA ALA A 241 -3.32 23.28 -5.97
C ALA A 241 -3.39 24.77 -5.58
N GLY A 242 -2.78 25.12 -4.44
CA GLY A 242 -2.79 26.48 -3.88
C GLY A 242 -4.11 26.96 -3.27
N LYS A 243 -5.19 26.16 -3.32
CA LYS A 243 -6.48 26.53 -2.69
C LYS A 243 -6.47 26.31 -1.18
N PRO A 244 -7.34 26.99 -0.41
CA PRO A 244 -7.37 26.85 1.05
C PRO A 244 -7.53 25.41 1.57
N LEU A 245 -8.38 24.58 0.94
CA LEU A 245 -8.52 23.17 1.33
C LEU A 245 -7.24 22.36 1.07
N TYR A 246 -6.53 22.66 -0.01
CA TYR A 246 -5.23 22.06 -0.30
C TYR A 246 -4.15 22.50 0.71
N GLN A 247 -4.10 23.79 1.04
CA GLN A 247 -3.18 24.33 2.04
C GLN A 247 -3.44 23.72 3.42
N ASP A 248 -4.70 23.49 3.78
CA ASP A 248 -5.09 22.80 5.01
C ASP A 248 -4.65 21.34 5.02
N LEU A 249 -4.92 20.58 3.94
CA LEU A 249 -4.42 19.21 3.79
C LEU A 249 -2.89 19.12 3.93
N LEU A 250 -2.15 19.99 3.22
CA LEU A 250 -0.70 20.00 3.25
C LEU A 250 -0.15 20.38 4.63
N SER A 251 -0.60 21.51 5.19
CA SER A 251 -0.09 22.02 6.47
C SER A 251 -0.38 21.08 7.63
N ARG A 252 -1.57 20.46 7.68
CA ARG A 252 -1.92 19.50 8.72
C ARG A 252 -1.17 18.18 8.57
N THR A 253 -0.94 17.74 7.32
CA THR A 253 -0.09 16.55 7.09
C THR A 253 1.33 16.81 7.58
N LYS A 254 1.91 17.97 7.27
CA LYS A 254 3.24 18.37 7.77
C LYS A 254 3.26 18.45 9.29
N ALA A 255 2.27 19.10 9.92
CA ALA A 255 2.18 19.17 11.38
C ALA A 255 2.12 17.78 12.04
N ALA A 256 1.41 16.83 11.44
CA ALA A 256 1.39 15.44 11.92
C ALA A 256 2.76 14.77 11.81
N LEU A 257 3.49 14.98 10.70
CA LEU A 257 4.83 14.42 10.51
C LEU A 257 5.87 15.09 11.41
N ASP A 258 5.84 16.41 11.54
CA ASP A 258 6.75 17.22 12.35
C ASP A 258 6.58 16.96 13.85
N SER A 259 5.39 16.50 14.29
CA SER A 259 5.14 16.17 15.70
C SER A 259 6.08 15.10 16.25
N ASN A 260 6.62 14.23 15.38
CA ASN A 260 7.63 13.24 15.75
C ASN A 260 8.35 12.71 14.50
N PRO A 261 9.70 12.79 14.43
CA PRO A 261 10.47 12.37 13.26
C PRO A 261 10.36 10.87 12.93
N LYS A 262 9.92 10.04 13.88
CA LYS A 262 9.63 8.61 13.64
C LYS A 262 8.27 8.38 12.97
N ASN A 263 7.41 9.40 12.90
CA ASN A 263 6.11 9.27 12.25
C ASN A 263 6.29 8.92 10.77
N ARG A 264 5.36 8.12 10.23
CA ARG A 264 5.41 7.66 8.84
C ARG A 264 4.11 7.99 8.12
N LEU A 265 4.18 8.69 6.99
CA LEU A 265 3.02 8.90 6.13
C LEU A 265 2.66 7.58 5.42
N LEU A 266 1.61 6.92 5.90
CA LEU A 266 1.25 5.57 5.45
C LEU A 266 0.47 5.62 4.13
N ALA A 267 -0.51 6.51 4.02
CA ALA A 267 -1.35 6.69 2.84
C ALA A 267 -2.11 8.01 2.93
N VAL A 268 -2.63 8.51 1.80
CA VAL A 268 -3.69 9.53 1.77
C VAL A 268 -4.99 8.84 1.39
N VAL A 269 -6.04 8.96 2.19
CA VAL A 269 -7.38 8.45 1.84
C VAL A 269 -8.21 9.59 1.27
N TRP A 270 -8.71 9.37 0.07
CA TRP A 270 -9.41 10.38 -0.73
C TRP A 270 -10.79 9.88 -1.15
N MET A 271 -11.86 10.58 -0.78
CA MET A 271 -13.22 10.29 -1.28
C MET A 271 -13.89 11.58 -1.74
N GLN A 272 -13.88 11.80 -3.06
CA GLN A 272 -14.39 13.03 -3.67
C GLN A 272 -14.76 12.82 -5.13
N GLY A 273 -15.77 13.56 -5.60
CA GLY A 273 -16.12 13.67 -7.01
C GLY A 273 -17.59 13.99 -7.25
N GLU A 274 -18.43 13.80 -6.23
CA GLU A 274 -19.89 13.94 -6.32
C GLU A 274 -20.33 15.31 -6.83
N PHE A 275 -19.82 16.38 -6.23
CA PHE A 275 -20.20 17.73 -6.68
C PHE A 275 -19.59 18.10 -8.03
N ASP A 276 -18.41 17.57 -8.39
CA ASP A 276 -17.85 17.76 -9.73
C ASP A 276 -18.72 17.13 -10.80
N MET A 277 -19.30 15.95 -10.56
CA MET A 277 -20.22 15.30 -11.51
C MET A 277 -21.50 16.11 -11.78
N SER A 278 -21.94 16.91 -10.81
CA SER A 278 -23.09 17.81 -10.98
C SER A 278 -22.79 19.09 -11.76
N SER A 279 -21.50 19.39 -11.97
CA SER A 279 -21.02 20.62 -12.62
C SER A 279 -20.86 20.43 -14.14
N ALA A 280 -21.12 21.49 -14.91
CA ALA A 280 -20.82 21.51 -16.34
C ALA A 280 -19.32 21.33 -16.65
N GLY A 281 -18.45 21.61 -15.67
CA GLY A 281 -16.99 21.49 -15.79
C GLY A 281 -16.41 20.13 -15.42
N TYR A 282 -17.22 19.09 -15.16
CA TYR A 282 -16.77 17.80 -14.60
C TYR A 282 -15.55 17.18 -15.31
N ALA A 283 -15.42 17.36 -16.62
CA ALA A 283 -14.30 16.84 -17.42
C ALA A 283 -12.93 17.45 -17.06
N GLN A 284 -12.90 18.58 -16.34
CA GLN A 284 -11.66 19.20 -15.86
C GLN A 284 -11.14 18.54 -14.58
N GLN A 285 -12.01 17.87 -13.82
CA GLN A 285 -11.68 17.31 -12.50
C GLN A 285 -10.49 16.35 -12.55
N PRO A 286 -10.36 15.41 -13.51
CA PRO A 286 -9.23 14.48 -13.55
C PRO A 286 -7.86 15.16 -13.62
N ALA A 287 -7.74 16.18 -14.47
CA ALA A 287 -6.50 16.93 -14.63
C ALA A 287 -6.18 17.78 -13.39
N GLN A 288 -7.21 18.38 -12.78
CA GLN A 288 -7.07 19.17 -11.56
C GLN A 288 -6.68 18.32 -10.34
N PHE A 289 -7.27 17.13 -10.21
CA PHE A 289 -6.89 16.14 -9.20
C PHE A 289 -5.43 15.70 -9.38
N ALA A 290 -5.04 15.27 -10.58
CA ALA A 290 -3.67 14.85 -10.86
C ALA A 290 -2.65 15.97 -10.56
N ALA A 291 -2.95 17.22 -10.95
CA ALA A 291 -2.12 18.38 -10.63
C ALA A 291 -2.00 18.60 -9.11
N MET A 292 -3.08 18.43 -8.36
CA MET A 292 -3.07 18.56 -6.90
C MET A 292 -2.25 17.46 -6.22
N VAL A 293 -2.37 16.20 -6.67
CA VAL A 293 -1.57 15.07 -6.17
C VAL A 293 -0.08 15.30 -6.43
N LYS A 294 0.27 15.71 -7.65
CA LYS A 294 1.65 16.06 -8.03
C LYS A 294 2.21 17.18 -7.15
N GLN A 295 1.43 18.25 -6.95
CA GLN A 295 1.85 19.36 -6.10
C GLN A 295 2.00 18.93 -4.65
N PHE A 296 1.07 18.16 -4.09
CA PHE A 296 1.17 17.62 -2.73
C PHE A 296 2.47 16.84 -2.50
N ARG A 297 2.84 15.99 -3.46
CA ARG A 297 4.10 15.23 -3.41
C ARG A 297 5.33 16.13 -3.49
N THR A 298 5.29 17.12 -4.39
CA THR A 298 6.35 18.12 -4.54
C THR A 298 6.54 18.89 -3.24
N ASP A 299 5.46 19.36 -2.64
CA ASP A 299 5.50 20.19 -1.43
C ASP A 299 5.86 19.41 -0.17
N LEU A 300 5.84 18.07 -0.23
CA LEU A 300 6.27 17.16 0.83
C LEU A 300 7.68 16.61 0.63
N ALA A 301 8.44 17.11 -0.35
CA ALA A 301 9.80 16.64 -0.62
C ALA A 301 10.72 16.71 0.62
N ASP A 302 10.57 17.74 1.46
CA ASP A 302 11.36 17.90 2.70
C ASP A 302 11.00 16.86 3.79
N HIS A 303 9.84 16.20 3.67
CA HIS A 303 9.36 15.14 4.54
C HIS A 303 9.57 13.73 3.96
N ALA A 304 10.34 13.61 2.86
CA ALA A 304 10.65 12.34 2.22
C ALA A 304 11.17 11.30 3.21
N ALA A 305 11.93 11.71 4.23
CA ALA A 305 12.42 10.87 5.32
C ALA A 305 11.34 10.01 5.98
N GLN A 306 10.09 10.49 6.02
CA GLN A 306 8.95 9.87 6.71
C GLN A 306 8.01 9.13 5.75
N MET A 307 8.47 8.82 4.54
CA MET A 307 7.68 8.23 3.46
C MET A 307 8.24 6.87 3.01
N PRO A 308 7.41 6.02 2.36
CA PRO A 308 7.86 4.73 1.84
C PRO A 308 9.03 4.88 0.85
N ASP A 309 10.12 4.16 1.13
CA ASP A 309 11.37 4.20 0.36
C ASP A 309 11.89 5.64 0.12
N PHE A 310 11.56 6.56 1.03
CA PHE A 310 11.95 7.97 1.01
C PHE A 310 11.47 8.76 -0.21
N LYS A 311 10.32 8.39 -0.80
CA LYS A 311 9.74 9.09 -1.93
C LYS A 311 8.27 9.41 -1.69
N ALA A 312 7.89 10.68 -1.88
CA ALA A 312 6.48 11.09 -1.84
C ALA A 312 5.63 10.39 -2.91
N ASP A 313 6.23 10.07 -4.05
CA ASP A 313 5.60 9.30 -5.14
C ASP A 313 5.15 7.92 -4.69
N ASN A 314 5.81 7.34 -3.68
CA ASN A 314 5.47 6.02 -3.15
C ASN A 314 4.35 6.04 -2.13
N VAL A 315 3.93 7.21 -1.63
CA VAL A 315 2.78 7.32 -0.74
C VAL A 315 1.52 7.03 -1.56
N PRO A 316 0.77 5.96 -1.24
CA PRO A 316 -0.42 5.61 -1.99
C PRO A 316 -1.55 6.59 -1.70
N TRP A 317 -2.21 7.06 -2.76
CA TRP A 317 -3.49 7.75 -2.69
C TRP A 317 -4.60 6.73 -2.89
N ILE A 318 -5.33 6.45 -1.83
CA ILE A 318 -6.41 5.47 -1.79
C ILE A 318 -7.72 6.21 -2.08
N CYS A 319 -8.13 6.20 -3.34
CA CYS A 319 -9.30 6.88 -3.86
C CYS A 319 -10.54 5.99 -3.74
N GLY A 320 -11.38 6.25 -2.74
CA GLY A 320 -12.61 5.51 -2.52
C GLY A 320 -13.73 5.92 -3.49
N ASP A 321 -14.58 4.94 -3.78
CA ASP A 321 -15.77 5.06 -4.61
C ASP A 321 -16.91 5.87 -3.94
N THR A 322 -18.03 6.05 -4.64
CA THR A 322 -19.22 6.77 -4.16
C THR A 322 -20.46 5.87 -4.13
N THR A 323 -21.58 6.41 -3.62
CA THR A 323 -22.84 5.68 -3.49
C THR A 323 -23.45 5.36 -4.86
N TYR A 324 -24.33 4.36 -4.92
CA TYR A 324 -25.04 4.03 -6.15
C TYR A 324 -25.90 5.20 -6.69
N TYR A 325 -26.38 6.10 -5.81
CA TYR A 325 -27.17 7.26 -6.21
C TYR A 325 -26.42 8.12 -7.24
N TRP A 326 -25.16 8.45 -6.96
CA TRP A 326 -24.36 9.31 -7.83
C TRP A 326 -24.04 8.64 -9.15
N LYS A 327 -23.78 7.33 -9.14
CA LYS A 327 -23.52 6.55 -10.36
C LYS A 327 -24.75 6.47 -11.27
N ASN A 328 -25.92 6.24 -10.67
CA ASN A 328 -27.17 6.14 -11.42
C ASN A 328 -27.62 7.50 -11.95
N THR A 329 -27.35 8.58 -11.20
CA THR A 329 -27.74 9.94 -11.59
C THR A 329 -26.81 10.53 -12.65
N TYR A 330 -25.51 10.23 -12.57
CA TYR A 330 -24.48 10.83 -13.44
C TYR A 330 -23.54 9.77 -14.03
N PRO A 331 -24.03 8.77 -14.79
CA PRO A 331 -23.21 7.64 -15.25
C PRO A 331 -22.02 8.08 -16.10
N THR A 332 -22.23 8.99 -17.07
CA THR A 332 -21.18 9.51 -17.95
C THR A 332 -20.12 10.30 -17.17
N GLN A 333 -20.55 11.14 -16.24
CA GLN A 333 -19.65 11.96 -15.43
C GLN A 333 -18.91 11.10 -14.41
N TYR A 334 -19.55 10.07 -13.86
CA TYR A 334 -18.92 9.07 -12.99
C TYR A 334 -17.79 8.34 -13.71
N ASP A 335 -18.02 7.86 -14.93
CA ASP A 335 -16.98 7.20 -15.73
C ASP A 335 -15.81 8.15 -16.02
N THR A 336 -16.08 9.44 -16.15
CA THR A 336 -15.02 10.45 -16.35
C THR A 336 -14.26 10.76 -15.07
N VAL A 337 -14.95 11.04 -13.97
CA VAL A 337 -14.36 11.46 -12.69
C VAL A 337 -13.78 10.27 -11.91
N TYR A 338 -14.59 9.26 -11.62
CA TYR A 338 -14.16 8.08 -10.86
C TYR A 338 -13.40 7.07 -11.73
N GLY A 339 -13.69 7.00 -13.03
CA GLY A 339 -12.88 6.19 -13.95
C GLY A 339 -11.45 6.71 -14.07
N ALA A 340 -11.24 8.04 -13.96
CA ALA A 340 -9.91 8.64 -13.96
C ALA A 340 -9.06 8.28 -12.74
N TYR A 341 -9.67 7.94 -11.59
CA TYR A 341 -8.89 7.43 -10.44
C TYR A 341 -8.22 6.08 -10.75
N LYS A 342 -8.79 5.27 -11.66
CA LYS A 342 -8.20 3.99 -12.08
C LYS A 342 -7.07 4.15 -13.10
N THR A 343 -7.07 5.25 -13.84
CA THR A 343 -6.17 5.52 -14.98
C THR A 343 -5.31 6.76 -14.76
N CYS A 344 -5.24 7.23 -13.51
CA CYS A 344 -4.49 8.43 -13.15
C CYS A 344 -3.02 8.27 -13.56
N GLN A 345 -2.47 9.33 -14.15
CA GLN A 345 -1.08 9.32 -14.62
C GLN A 345 -0.08 9.54 -13.48
N GLU A 346 -0.54 10.10 -12.36
CA GLU A 346 0.30 10.20 -11.16
C GLU A 346 0.49 8.80 -10.55
N PRO A 347 1.73 8.42 -10.19
CA PRO A 347 2.02 7.07 -9.69
C PRO A 347 1.25 6.79 -8.39
N ASN A 348 1.03 5.51 -8.06
CA ASN A 348 0.45 5.09 -6.78
C ASN A 348 -0.89 5.76 -6.40
N VAL A 349 -1.74 6.02 -7.38
CA VAL A 349 -3.15 6.36 -7.18
C VAL A 349 -3.97 5.08 -7.41
N PHE A 350 -4.77 4.68 -6.42
CA PHE A 350 -5.50 3.42 -6.45
C PHE A 350 -6.98 3.64 -6.15
N PHE A 351 -7.84 3.06 -7.00
CA PHE A 351 -9.28 3.13 -6.82
C PHE A 351 -9.80 1.97 -5.97
N VAL A 352 -10.66 2.27 -4.98
CA VAL A 352 -11.28 1.26 -4.10
C VAL A 352 -12.79 1.24 -4.30
N PRO A 353 -13.35 0.17 -4.90
CA PRO A 353 -14.79 0.08 -5.17
C PRO A 353 -15.60 -0.17 -3.89
N PHE A 354 -16.75 0.47 -3.77
CA PHE A 354 -17.68 0.27 -2.66
C PHE A 354 -19.04 -0.23 -3.10
N LEU A 355 -19.35 -0.28 -4.39
CA LEU A 355 -20.74 -0.36 -4.85
C LEU A 355 -21.55 -1.52 -4.24
N THR A 356 -21.03 -2.74 -4.27
CA THR A 356 -21.72 -3.92 -3.73
C THR A 356 -20.87 -4.69 -2.73
N ASP A 357 -21.50 -5.36 -1.77
CA ASP A 357 -20.91 -6.38 -0.90
C ASP A 357 -20.52 -7.65 -1.69
N GLU A 358 -19.94 -8.66 -1.03
CA GLU A 358 -19.57 -9.93 -1.70
C GLU A 358 -20.78 -10.73 -2.23
N ASN A 359 -22.01 -10.35 -1.85
CA ASN A 359 -23.26 -11.00 -2.23
C ASN A 359 -24.03 -10.23 -3.31
N GLY A 360 -23.47 -9.11 -3.81
CA GLY A 360 -24.09 -8.27 -4.83
C GLY A 360 -25.13 -7.28 -4.32
N HIS A 361 -25.28 -7.10 -3.00
CA HIS A 361 -26.14 -6.05 -2.45
C HIS A 361 -25.42 -4.71 -2.46
N ASN A 362 -26.14 -3.64 -2.77
CA ASN A 362 -25.58 -2.29 -2.71
C ASN A 362 -25.09 -1.94 -1.31
N THR A 363 -23.97 -1.22 -1.23
CA THR A 363 -23.50 -0.68 0.06
C THR A 363 -24.55 0.30 0.62
N PRO A 364 -25.01 0.09 1.87
CA PRO A 364 -26.12 0.85 2.44
C PRO A 364 -25.84 2.36 2.53
N THR A 365 -26.81 3.14 2.09
CA THR A 365 -26.83 4.60 2.16
C THR A 365 -27.69 5.07 3.33
N ASN A 366 -27.79 6.39 3.53
CA ASN A 366 -28.72 6.97 4.48
C ASN A 366 -30.20 6.86 4.04
N GLU A 367 -30.53 6.17 2.94
CA GLU A 367 -31.93 5.85 2.65
C GLU A 367 -32.55 5.09 3.84
N PRO A 368 -33.70 5.53 4.39
CA PRO A 368 -34.32 4.92 5.57
C PRO A 368 -34.54 3.40 5.48
N ALA A 369 -34.76 2.87 4.27
CA ALA A 369 -34.93 1.45 4.04
C ALA A 369 -33.62 0.64 4.15
N GLU A 370 -32.47 1.31 3.97
CA GLU A 370 -31.13 0.71 3.99
C GLU A 370 -30.41 0.91 5.33
N ASP A 371 -30.83 1.91 6.12
CA ASP A 371 -30.35 2.16 7.48
C ASP A 371 -31.52 2.23 8.49
N PRO A 372 -32.18 1.09 8.77
CA PRO A 372 -33.35 1.04 9.64
C PRO A 372 -32.99 1.11 11.13
N ASP A 373 -33.98 1.44 11.96
CA ASP A 373 -33.86 1.35 13.40
C ASP A 373 -33.79 -0.12 13.86
N ILE A 374 -32.89 -0.38 14.80
CA ILE A 374 -32.70 -1.67 15.48
C ILE A 374 -32.69 -1.45 17.00
N PRO A 375 -33.86 -1.18 17.63
CA PRO A 375 -33.92 -0.84 19.05
C PRO A 375 -33.32 -1.90 19.98
N ALA A 376 -33.42 -3.18 19.60
CA ALA A 376 -32.86 -4.30 20.37
C ALA A 376 -31.33 -4.23 20.53
N ALA A 377 -30.65 -3.54 19.61
CA ALA A 377 -29.21 -3.30 19.60
C ALA A 377 -28.84 -1.87 20.05
N HIS A 378 -29.81 -1.10 20.58
CA HIS A 378 -29.65 0.32 20.88
C HIS A 378 -29.11 1.13 19.68
N TYR A 379 -29.46 0.69 18.46
CA TYR A 379 -29.11 1.40 17.24
C TYR A 379 -30.36 1.96 16.60
N TYR A 380 -30.37 3.25 16.32
CA TYR A 380 -31.42 3.92 15.56
C TYR A 380 -30.78 4.46 14.30
N GLY A 381 -31.26 4.05 13.14
CA GLY A 381 -30.67 4.37 11.85
C GLY A 381 -31.16 5.72 11.33
N SER A 382 -30.81 6.02 10.09
CA SER A 382 -31.22 7.25 9.41
C SER A 382 -32.75 7.42 9.34
N ALA A 383 -33.53 6.34 9.44
CA ALA A 383 -35.00 6.37 9.41
C ALA A 383 -35.63 7.25 10.49
N SER A 384 -34.96 7.41 11.63
CA SER A 384 -35.40 8.28 12.73
C SER A 384 -35.17 9.78 12.47
N ARG A 385 -34.40 10.16 11.44
CA ARG A 385 -34.11 11.57 11.08
C ARG A 385 -35.18 12.20 10.20
N THR A 386 -35.32 13.52 10.32
CA THR A 386 -36.25 14.36 9.55
C THR A 386 -35.53 15.56 8.96
N SER A 387 -36.24 16.42 8.24
CA SER A 387 -35.68 17.67 7.71
C SER A 387 -35.11 18.62 8.76
N ALA A 388 -35.46 18.43 10.03
CA ALA A 388 -34.90 19.21 11.14
C ALA A 388 -33.47 18.78 11.52
N ASN A 389 -33.03 17.58 11.17
CA ASN A 389 -31.77 17.01 11.69
C ASN A 389 -31.03 16.06 10.74
N TRP A 390 -31.47 15.87 9.50
CA TRP A 390 -30.69 15.16 8.48
C TRP A 390 -29.55 16.02 7.92
N VAL A 391 -28.56 15.40 7.27
CA VAL A 391 -27.44 16.10 6.64
C VAL A 391 -27.80 16.61 5.23
N SER A 392 -28.78 15.97 4.57
CA SER A 392 -29.25 16.32 3.24
C SER A 392 -30.61 15.70 2.96
N SER A 393 -31.43 16.34 2.14
CA SER A 393 -32.68 15.77 1.64
C SER A 393 -32.45 14.61 0.65
N LEU A 394 -31.28 14.55 0.01
CA LEU A 394 -30.89 13.46 -0.89
C LEU A 394 -30.25 12.32 -0.07
N ARG A 395 -31.07 11.47 0.53
CA ARG A 395 -30.61 10.46 1.51
C ARG A 395 -29.63 9.47 0.90
N GLY A 396 -29.92 8.92 -0.27
CA GLY A 396 -29.06 7.99 -1.00
C GLY A 396 -27.71 8.55 -1.47
N SER A 397 -27.50 9.87 -1.39
CA SER A 397 -26.25 10.52 -1.79
C SER A 397 -25.09 10.28 -0.81
N HIS A 398 -25.37 9.74 0.39
CA HIS A 398 -24.38 9.51 1.43
C HIS A 398 -24.43 8.08 1.98
N PHE A 399 -23.27 7.51 2.27
CA PHE A 399 -23.17 6.20 2.94
C PHE A 399 -23.71 6.26 4.38
N SER A 400 -24.39 5.19 4.80
CA SER A 400 -24.93 5.01 6.17
C SER A 400 -23.84 4.91 7.23
N SER A 401 -24.23 5.09 8.50
CA SER A 401 -23.34 4.82 9.64
C SER A 401 -22.87 3.36 9.66
N TRP A 402 -23.72 2.40 9.27
CA TRP A 402 -23.33 0.99 9.17
C TRP A 402 -22.25 0.74 8.12
N ALA A 403 -22.43 1.28 6.91
CA ALA A 403 -21.44 1.14 5.85
C ALA A 403 -20.08 1.72 6.26
N ARG A 404 -20.10 2.83 7.02
CA ARG A 404 -18.91 3.52 7.54
C ARG A 404 -18.22 2.80 8.70
N ARG A 405 -18.92 1.91 9.41
CA ARG A 405 -18.33 1.05 10.45
C ARG A 405 -17.65 -0.18 9.88
N ASP A 406 -18.10 -0.67 8.73
CA ASP A 406 -17.66 -1.97 8.23
C ASP A 406 -17.15 -2.00 6.78
N ILE A 407 -18.02 -2.16 5.77
CA ILE A 407 -17.57 -2.44 4.40
C ILE A 407 -16.62 -1.38 3.83
N ILE A 408 -16.89 -0.09 4.08
CA ILE A 408 -16.03 1.02 3.61
C ILE A 408 -14.66 0.98 4.29
N PRO A 409 -14.56 1.03 5.63
CA PRO A 409 -13.26 0.99 6.30
C PRO A 409 -12.53 -0.35 6.07
N THR A 410 -13.24 -1.48 5.91
CA THR A 410 -12.62 -2.77 5.56
C THR A 410 -11.88 -2.66 4.24
N ARG A 411 -12.54 -2.18 3.18
CA ARG A 411 -11.92 -2.08 1.85
C ARG A 411 -10.81 -1.05 1.80
N LEU A 412 -10.98 0.08 2.48
CA LEU A 412 -9.95 1.11 2.58
C LEU A 412 -8.72 0.62 3.36
N ALA A 413 -8.91 -0.02 4.51
CA ALA A 413 -7.82 -0.59 5.29
C ALA A 413 -7.09 -1.70 4.52
N SER A 414 -7.82 -2.60 3.85
CA SER A 414 -7.22 -3.63 2.99
C SER A 414 -6.40 -3.01 1.86
N ALA A 415 -6.88 -1.96 1.21
CA ALA A 415 -6.11 -1.26 0.18
C ALA A 415 -4.85 -0.59 0.76
N ILE A 416 -4.94 0.06 1.92
CA ILE A 416 -3.78 0.63 2.59
C ILE A 416 -2.74 -0.46 2.90
N LEU A 417 -3.14 -1.59 3.49
CA LEU A 417 -2.22 -2.71 3.76
C LEU A 417 -1.62 -3.28 2.47
N LEU A 418 -2.39 -3.33 1.40
CA LEU A 418 -1.97 -3.85 0.10
C LEU A 418 -0.93 -2.94 -0.58
N TYR A 419 -1.10 -1.62 -0.51
CA TYR A 419 -0.31 -0.67 -1.28
C TYR A 419 0.78 0.00 -0.44
N ALA A 420 0.51 0.33 0.81
CA ALA A 420 1.51 0.88 1.74
C ALA A 420 2.32 -0.24 2.41
N GLY A 421 1.68 -1.38 2.73
CA GLY A 421 2.29 -2.46 3.51
C GLY A 421 3.30 -3.34 2.79
N ARG A 422 3.40 -3.19 1.46
CA ARG A 422 4.38 -3.87 0.62
C ARG A 422 5.64 -3.04 0.36
N LYS A 423 5.68 -1.82 0.89
CA LYS A 423 6.84 -0.94 0.93
C LYS A 423 7.44 -0.97 2.34
N SER A 424 8.65 -0.42 2.51
CA SER A 424 9.43 -0.41 3.77
C SER A 424 8.71 0.14 5.02
N LEU A 425 7.46 0.59 4.92
CA LEU A 425 6.67 1.20 5.99
C LEU A 425 6.24 0.26 7.11
N LEU A 426 5.94 -1.01 6.82
CA LEU A 426 5.49 -1.98 7.85
C LEU A 426 6.62 -2.80 8.47
N ALA A 427 7.82 -2.73 7.88
CA ALA A 427 9.02 -3.17 8.55
C ALA A 427 9.46 -2.03 9.47
N ALA A 428 9.17 -2.14 10.77
CA ALA A 428 9.86 -1.32 11.76
C ALA A 428 11.39 -1.40 11.50
N PRO A 429 12.16 -0.32 11.75
CA PRO A 429 13.58 -0.46 11.99
C PRO A 429 13.70 -1.49 13.14
N SER A 430 14.18 -2.70 12.83
CA SER A 430 14.43 -3.72 13.81
C SER A 430 15.32 -3.13 14.90
N GLY A 431 14.77 -3.03 16.11
CA GLY A 431 15.39 -2.37 17.23
C GLY A 431 16.75 -2.98 17.54
N SER A 432 17.78 -2.14 17.43
CA SER A 432 18.88 -2.00 18.38
C SER A 432 19.74 -0.82 17.91
N ALA A 433 20.05 0.09 18.85
CA ALA A 433 20.85 1.31 18.71
C ALA A 433 20.17 2.56 18.10
N LEU A 434 19.32 3.21 18.89
CA LEU A 434 19.21 4.68 18.92
C LEU A 434 19.42 5.10 20.38
N PRO A 435 20.44 5.92 20.71
CA PRO A 435 20.62 6.37 22.07
C PRO A 435 19.47 7.30 22.49
N THR A 436 18.88 6.99 23.63
CA THR A 436 17.98 7.84 24.41
C THR A 436 18.61 9.20 24.67
N THR A 437 18.05 10.28 24.11
CA THR A 437 18.30 11.64 24.59
C THR A 437 17.37 11.92 25.76
N THR A 438 17.96 11.97 26.95
CA THR A 438 17.35 12.47 28.18
C THR A 438 17.03 13.96 28.00
N THR A 439 15.77 14.32 28.20
CA THR A 439 15.29 15.69 28.19
C THR A 439 15.68 16.41 29.48
N THR A 440 16.57 17.40 29.38
CA THR A 440 16.59 18.55 30.28
C THR A 440 16.25 19.81 29.50
N THR A 441 15.34 20.58 30.08
CA THR A 441 14.72 21.81 29.60
C THR A 441 15.72 22.91 29.26
N THR A 442 15.55 23.63 28.13
CA THR A 442 15.26 25.08 28.00
C THR A 442 15.61 25.61 26.58
N ASN A 443 14.67 26.36 26.00
CA ASN A 443 14.74 27.50 25.05
C ASN A 443 15.67 27.49 23.81
N ASP A 444 15.04 27.87 22.68
CA ASP A 444 15.54 28.55 21.47
C ASP A 444 16.88 28.12 20.86
N THR A 445 16.80 27.42 19.72
CA THR A 445 17.37 27.80 18.40
C THR A 445 16.84 26.77 17.39
N ALA A 446 16.50 27.17 16.17
CA ALA A 446 16.01 26.29 15.10
C ALA A 446 16.82 24.96 15.05
N ALA A 447 16.18 23.85 15.43
CA ALA A 447 16.81 22.54 15.39
C ALA A 447 17.06 22.16 13.93
N ALA A 448 18.33 22.16 13.52
CA ALA A 448 18.75 21.62 12.24
C ALA A 448 18.30 20.15 12.14
N ALA A 449 17.39 19.87 11.21
CA ALA A 449 16.74 18.57 11.06
C ALA A 449 17.74 17.48 10.62
N THR A 450 17.47 16.23 11.00
CA THR A 450 18.21 15.07 10.47
C THR A 450 17.84 14.87 9.01
N LEU A 451 18.80 14.96 8.09
CA LEU A 451 18.55 14.82 6.65
C LEU A 451 18.72 13.38 6.19
N SER A 452 17.80 12.91 5.35
CA SER A 452 17.80 11.53 4.86
C SER A 452 18.20 11.44 3.38
N TYR A 453 18.99 10.42 3.03
CA TYR A 453 19.52 10.21 1.70
C TYR A 453 19.28 8.77 1.25
N THR A 454 18.99 8.57 -0.04
CA THR A 454 18.94 7.24 -0.66
C THR A 454 19.40 7.34 -2.11
N PRO A 455 20.14 6.35 -2.64
CA PRO A 455 20.40 6.24 -4.07
C PRO A 455 19.11 6.15 -4.87
N LYS A 456 19.10 6.72 -6.08
CA LYS A 456 17.94 6.64 -6.98
C LYS A 456 17.89 5.27 -7.65
N VAL A 457 16.74 4.62 -7.51
CA VAL A 457 16.37 3.36 -8.17
C VAL A 457 14.98 3.50 -8.74
N ASP A 458 14.79 3.02 -9.96
CA ASP A 458 13.48 2.81 -10.57
C ASP A 458 13.19 1.33 -10.66
N GLU A 459 11.92 0.95 -10.55
CA GLU A 459 11.50 -0.44 -10.64
C GLU A 459 10.37 -0.56 -11.67
N VAL A 460 10.56 -1.43 -12.65
CA VAL A 460 9.64 -1.66 -13.76
C VAL A 460 9.40 -3.16 -13.93
N GLY A 461 8.21 -3.54 -14.39
CA GLY A 461 7.86 -4.94 -14.58
C GLY A 461 6.50 -5.31 -13.98
N TYR A 462 6.31 -6.62 -13.76
CA TYR A 462 5.15 -7.23 -13.15
C TYR A 462 5.55 -7.92 -11.85
N ASN A 463 4.77 -7.72 -10.80
CA ASN A 463 4.94 -8.44 -9.55
C ASN A 463 3.56 -8.85 -9.04
N GLY A 464 3.31 -10.15 -8.95
CA GLY A 464 2.02 -10.66 -8.49
C GLY A 464 1.74 -10.35 -7.03
N SER A 465 2.77 -10.01 -6.26
CA SER A 465 2.62 -9.38 -4.95
C SER A 465 2.39 -7.87 -5.07
N ARG A 466 1.91 -7.28 -6.17
CA ARG A 466 1.51 -5.85 -6.25
C ARG A 466 0.05 -5.70 -6.68
N GLY A 467 -0.64 -4.75 -6.07
CA GLY A 467 -2.07 -4.51 -6.26
C GLY A 467 -2.91 -5.79 -6.23
N ASP A 468 -3.89 -5.84 -7.12
CA ASP A 468 -4.79 -6.98 -7.37
C ASP A 468 -4.17 -8.05 -8.29
N GLY A 469 -2.87 -7.95 -8.57
CA GLY A 469 -2.16 -8.85 -9.48
C GLY A 469 -2.48 -8.65 -10.96
N THR A 470 -3.29 -7.65 -11.33
CA THR A 470 -3.58 -7.36 -12.74
C THR A 470 -2.45 -6.57 -13.41
N LEU A 471 -2.27 -6.80 -14.70
CA LEU A 471 -1.29 -6.10 -15.51
C LEU A 471 -1.60 -4.59 -15.62
N GLN A 472 -2.87 -4.24 -15.76
CA GLN A 472 -3.32 -2.86 -15.95
C GLN A 472 -3.04 -1.98 -14.73
N GLN A 473 -3.32 -2.47 -13.52
CA GLN A 473 -2.98 -1.76 -12.27
C GLN A 473 -1.47 -1.59 -12.06
N GLN A 474 -0.66 -2.36 -12.77
CA GLN A 474 0.79 -2.28 -12.75
C GLN A 474 1.35 -1.54 -13.97
N GLY A 475 0.52 -0.80 -14.71
CA GLY A 475 0.95 0.10 -15.79
C GLY A 475 1.35 -0.60 -17.08
N TRP A 476 0.92 -1.85 -17.31
CA TRP A 476 1.05 -2.50 -18.60
C TRP A 476 -0.07 -2.03 -19.54
N SER A 477 0.31 -1.38 -20.63
CA SER A 477 -0.62 -0.66 -21.52
C SER A 477 -1.04 -1.48 -22.73
N THR A 478 -0.18 -2.38 -23.21
CA THR A 478 -0.53 -3.33 -24.28
C THR A 478 -0.69 -4.71 -23.65
N VAL A 479 -1.86 -5.33 -23.78
CA VAL A 479 -2.13 -6.69 -23.29
C VAL A 479 -2.98 -7.41 -24.35
N SER A 480 -2.44 -8.44 -25.00
CA SER A 480 -3.13 -9.11 -26.11
C SER A 480 -2.75 -10.57 -26.29
N GLY A 481 -3.58 -11.34 -27.00
CA GLY A 481 -3.28 -12.69 -27.51
C GLY A 481 -3.30 -13.83 -26.48
N ALA A 482 -3.62 -13.53 -25.23
CA ALA A 482 -3.81 -14.51 -24.16
C ALA A 482 -4.82 -14.01 -23.13
N THR A 483 -5.31 -14.92 -22.30
CA THR A 483 -5.98 -14.60 -21.04
C THR A 483 -4.94 -14.53 -19.93
N PHE A 484 -4.93 -13.41 -19.21
CA PHE A 484 -4.02 -13.13 -18.10
C PHE A 484 -4.83 -13.08 -16.81
N THR A 485 -4.72 -14.13 -15.99
CA THR A 485 -5.57 -14.29 -14.80
C THR A 485 -4.72 -14.23 -13.54
N PRO A 486 -4.89 -13.20 -12.68
CA PRO A 486 -4.32 -13.21 -11.34
C PRO A 486 -4.96 -14.33 -10.52
N LYS A 487 -4.15 -15.26 -10.03
CA LYS A 487 -4.56 -16.32 -9.09
C LYS A 487 -3.91 -16.07 -7.76
N ALA A 488 -4.57 -16.40 -6.65
CA ALA A 488 -3.97 -16.29 -5.32
C ALA A 488 -2.61 -17.02 -5.30
N ASN A 489 -1.61 -16.38 -4.71
CA ASN A 489 -0.28 -16.96 -4.63
C ASN A 489 -0.32 -18.25 -3.78
N PRO A 490 0.16 -19.39 -4.31
CA PRO A 490 0.10 -20.68 -3.61
C PRO A 490 0.96 -20.75 -2.35
N ASP A 491 1.84 -19.78 -2.07
CA ASP A 491 2.70 -19.76 -0.88
C ASP A 491 1.98 -19.35 0.42
N GLY A 492 0.71 -18.94 0.34
CA GLY A 492 -0.09 -18.53 1.49
C GLY A 492 0.34 -17.21 2.14
N LYS A 493 1.25 -16.46 1.53
CA LYS A 493 1.75 -15.17 2.03
C LYS A 493 0.97 -13.97 1.49
N GLY A 494 -0.19 -14.21 0.88
CA GLY A 494 -0.98 -13.21 0.18
C GLY A 494 -0.41 -12.84 -1.20
N GLY A 495 -1.12 -11.98 -1.93
CA GLY A 495 -0.77 -11.62 -3.31
C GLY A 495 -1.19 -12.67 -4.34
N TYR A 496 -0.65 -12.55 -5.55
CA TYR A 496 -1.08 -13.28 -6.74
C TYR A 496 0.09 -13.88 -7.52
N VAL A 497 -0.23 -14.78 -8.43
CA VAL A 497 0.59 -15.21 -9.57
C VAL A 497 -0.21 -14.97 -10.84
N LEU A 498 0.43 -14.54 -11.93
CA LEU A 498 -0.24 -14.33 -13.21
C LEU A 498 -0.26 -15.62 -14.00
N ALA A 499 -1.42 -16.26 -14.09
CA ALA A 499 -1.62 -17.38 -14.99
C ALA A 499 -1.88 -16.88 -16.41
N ILE A 500 -1.04 -17.30 -17.35
CA ILE A 500 -1.09 -16.88 -18.75
C ILE A 500 -1.54 -18.08 -19.59
N THR A 501 -2.72 -17.96 -20.19
CA THR A 501 -3.28 -18.96 -21.10
C THR A 501 -3.36 -18.38 -22.49
N LYS A 502 -2.49 -18.86 -23.38
CA LYS A 502 -2.42 -18.41 -24.77
C LYS A 502 -3.74 -18.65 -25.51
N THR A 503 -4.16 -17.66 -26.31
CA THR A 503 -5.21 -17.86 -27.32
C THR A 503 -4.59 -18.59 -28.51
N ALA A 504 -5.22 -19.68 -28.95
CA ALA A 504 -4.71 -20.50 -30.05
C ALA A 504 -4.38 -19.65 -31.29
N GLU A 505 -3.25 -19.95 -31.94
CA GLU A 505 -2.77 -19.30 -33.17
C GLU A 505 -2.45 -17.79 -33.06
N GLN A 506 -2.52 -17.20 -31.85
CA GLN A 506 -2.20 -15.79 -31.63
C GLN A 506 -0.86 -15.63 -30.92
N ILE A 507 -0.05 -14.65 -31.30
CA ILE A 507 1.10 -14.23 -30.48
C ILE A 507 0.54 -13.43 -29.31
N TRP A 508 0.82 -13.86 -28.07
CA TRP A 508 0.49 -13.03 -26.91
C TRP A 508 1.65 -12.12 -26.58
N LYS A 509 1.33 -10.90 -26.15
CA LYS A 509 2.32 -9.95 -25.67
C LYS A 509 1.76 -9.03 -24.61
N ILE A 510 2.64 -8.61 -23.72
CA ILE A 510 2.42 -7.52 -22.78
C ILE A 510 3.54 -6.50 -22.93
N GLU A 511 3.20 -5.22 -22.99
CA GLU A 511 4.17 -4.13 -23.15
C GLU A 511 3.93 -3.04 -22.11
N LYS A 512 5.03 -2.49 -21.61
CA LYS A 512 5.05 -1.36 -20.69
C LYS A 512 6.14 -0.37 -21.10
N PRO A 513 5.82 0.93 -21.25
CA PRO A 513 6.82 1.96 -21.46
C PRO A 513 7.89 1.93 -20.36
N ALA A 514 9.15 1.93 -20.76
CA ALA A 514 10.30 1.86 -19.86
C ALA A 514 11.46 2.64 -20.50
N ALA A 515 11.47 3.94 -20.24
CA ALA A 515 12.52 4.82 -20.72
C ALA A 515 13.85 4.59 -19.98
N SER A 516 14.94 5.01 -20.62
CA SER A 516 16.28 5.07 -20.02
C SER A 516 16.84 3.69 -19.63
N GLY A 517 16.59 2.65 -20.44
CA GLY A 517 17.23 1.35 -20.30
C GLY A 517 18.76 1.41 -20.43
N SER A 518 19.29 2.45 -21.07
CA SER A 518 20.73 2.76 -21.12
C SER A 518 21.38 2.91 -19.75
N ASP A 519 20.61 3.26 -18.71
CA ASP A 519 21.16 3.44 -17.37
C ASP A 519 21.58 2.11 -16.73
N LEU A 520 21.06 0.98 -17.22
CA LEU A 520 21.60 -0.35 -16.89
C LEU A 520 23.07 -0.49 -17.32
N LEU A 521 23.49 0.21 -18.38
CA LEU A 521 24.88 0.25 -18.84
C LEU A 521 25.73 1.23 -18.01
N LYS A 522 25.15 2.38 -17.64
CA LYS A 522 25.86 3.47 -16.93
C LYS A 522 26.04 3.14 -15.45
N HIS A 523 24.96 2.74 -14.80
CA HIS A 523 24.84 2.65 -13.34
C HIS A 523 24.53 1.23 -12.85
N GLY A 524 24.13 0.33 -13.75
CA GLY A 524 23.81 -1.05 -13.42
C GLY A 524 22.35 -1.23 -13.04
N GLY A 525 22.04 -2.42 -12.53
CA GLY A 525 20.68 -2.80 -12.15
C GLY A 525 20.52 -4.30 -12.06
N GLU A 526 19.30 -4.74 -11.78
CA GLU A 526 18.98 -6.15 -11.60
C GLU A 526 17.65 -6.48 -12.29
N MET A 527 17.62 -7.55 -13.06
CA MET A 527 16.37 -8.17 -13.52
C MET A 527 16.18 -9.50 -12.80
N GLU A 528 14.98 -9.75 -12.30
CA GLU A 528 14.60 -11.03 -11.72
C GLU A 528 13.25 -11.48 -12.29
N CYS A 529 13.16 -12.75 -12.66
CA CYS A 529 11.94 -13.38 -13.14
C CYS A 529 11.72 -14.70 -12.40
N LYS A 530 10.58 -14.84 -11.74
CA LYS A 530 10.15 -16.07 -11.07
C LYS A 530 8.92 -16.64 -11.76
N PHE A 531 9.07 -17.82 -12.36
CA PHE A 531 8.05 -18.44 -13.21
C PHE A 531 7.96 -19.94 -12.99
N ARG A 532 6.87 -20.55 -13.47
CA ARG A 532 6.76 -21.99 -13.67
C ARG A 532 6.00 -22.33 -14.95
N LEU A 533 6.29 -23.48 -15.53
CA LEU A 533 5.53 -24.04 -16.64
C LEU A 533 4.40 -24.92 -16.11
N THR A 534 3.24 -24.92 -16.77
CA THR A 534 2.03 -25.58 -16.25
C THR A 534 1.44 -26.66 -17.16
N THR A 535 2.03 -26.89 -18.33
CA THR A 535 1.57 -27.91 -19.30
C THR A 535 2.53 -29.10 -19.35
N PRO A 536 2.20 -30.22 -20.02
CA PRO A 536 3.15 -31.34 -20.19
C PRO A 536 4.34 -30.99 -21.09
N LYS A 537 5.47 -31.70 -20.93
CA LYS A 537 6.69 -31.54 -21.73
C LYS A 537 6.44 -31.78 -23.22
N VAL A 538 6.97 -30.90 -24.06
CA VAL A 538 7.06 -31.02 -25.51
C VAL A 538 8.44 -30.55 -25.98
N ALA A 539 9.11 -31.35 -26.79
CA ALA A 539 10.45 -31.01 -27.27
C ALA A 539 10.43 -29.72 -28.11
N ASN A 540 11.42 -28.84 -27.89
CA ASN A 540 11.66 -27.60 -28.65
C ASN A 540 10.55 -26.54 -28.54
N GLN A 541 9.58 -26.71 -27.63
CA GLN A 541 8.49 -25.76 -27.46
C GLN A 541 8.96 -24.52 -26.67
N TYR A 542 8.54 -23.34 -27.14
CA TYR A 542 8.77 -22.08 -26.44
C TYR A 542 7.84 -21.93 -25.23
N ALA A 543 8.30 -21.23 -24.20
CA ALA A 543 7.42 -20.70 -23.16
C ALA A 543 7.15 -19.21 -23.42
N PHE A 544 8.15 -18.35 -23.18
CA PHE A 544 8.04 -16.90 -23.37
C PHE A 544 9.42 -16.24 -23.53
N ALA A 545 9.44 -14.97 -23.95
CA ALA A 545 10.62 -14.13 -24.06
C ALA A 545 10.44 -12.78 -23.37
N PHE A 546 11.55 -12.16 -22.98
CA PHE A 546 11.65 -10.78 -22.52
C PHE A 546 12.57 -9.98 -23.44
N TYR A 547 12.08 -8.83 -23.88
CA TYR A 547 12.84 -7.91 -24.71
C TYR A 547 12.82 -6.51 -24.13
N TRP A 548 13.99 -5.85 -24.20
CA TRP A 548 14.10 -4.41 -24.00
C TRP A 548 15.18 -3.87 -24.92
N GLN A 549 14.71 -3.30 -26.02
CA GLN A 549 15.53 -2.63 -27.02
C GLN A 549 15.72 -1.16 -26.63
N ILE A 550 16.94 -0.66 -26.79
CA ILE A 550 17.29 0.74 -26.51
C ILE A 550 17.72 1.44 -27.80
N ALA A 551 17.63 2.78 -27.83
CA ALA A 551 18.07 3.53 -28.99
C ALA A 551 19.60 3.47 -29.12
N PRO A 552 20.18 3.29 -30.32
CA PRO A 552 21.62 3.35 -30.50
C PRO A 552 22.26 4.67 -30.01
N ALA A 553 21.51 5.77 -30.07
CA ALA A 553 21.95 7.09 -29.58
C ALA A 553 22.03 7.18 -28.04
N ASP A 554 21.33 6.30 -27.31
CA ASP A 554 21.31 6.30 -25.85
C ASP A 554 22.48 5.48 -25.24
N ILE A 555 23.24 4.78 -26.08
CA ILE A 555 24.37 3.95 -25.65
C ILE A 555 25.55 4.87 -25.28
N PRO A 556 26.10 4.76 -24.06
CA PRO A 556 27.29 5.51 -23.66
C PRO A 556 28.48 5.28 -24.61
N GLN A 557 29.27 6.34 -24.82
CA GLN A 557 30.46 6.28 -25.67
C GLN A 557 31.43 5.18 -25.19
N GLY A 558 31.99 4.43 -26.14
CA GLY A 558 32.94 3.34 -25.86
C GLY A 558 32.30 1.97 -25.63
N ILE A 559 30.97 1.89 -25.48
CA ILE A 559 30.26 0.62 -25.34
C ILE A 559 29.93 0.04 -26.72
N THR A 560 30.28 -1.23 -26.93
CA THR A 560 29.92 -1.97 -28.15
C THR A 560 29.24 -3.28 -27.77
N PHE A 561 27.96 -3.42 -28.16
CA PHE A 561 27.22 -4.66 -28.03
C PHE A 561 27.83 -5.72 -28.95
N THR A 562 27.82 -6.99 -28.53
CA THR A 562 28.24 -8.07 -29.41
C THR A 562 27.26 -8.18 -30.58
N ASP A 563 27.74 -8.72 -31.71
CA ASP A 563 26.94 -8.89 -32.92
C ASP A 563 26.44 -7.56 -33.55
N ARG A 564 26.99 -6.40 -33.14
CA ARG A 564 26.65 -5.08 -33.70
C ARG A 564 26.77 -4.99 -35.22
N THR A 565 27.67 -5.76 -35.82
CA THR A 565 27.92 -5.78 -37.27
C THR A 565 26.99 -6.73 -38.01
N VAL A 566 26.14 -7.50 -37.31
CA VAL A 566 25.18 -8.40 -37.95
C VAL A 566 24.01 -7.58 -38.48
N PRO A 567 23.68 -7.67 -39.78
CA PRO A 567 22.55 -6.95 -40.37
C PRO A 567 21.23 -7.25 -39.67
N ASP A 568 20.31 -6.27 -39.67
CA ASP A 568 18.95 -6.39 -39.12
C ASP A 568 18.91 -6.82 -37.65
N THR A 569 19.86 -6.30 -36.86
CA THR A 569 19.89 -6.50 -35.41
C THR A 569 20.04 -5.18 -34.67
N TRP A 570 19.46 -5.09 -33.48
CA TRP A 570 19.41 -3.87 -32.67
C TRP A 570 19.91 -4.10 -31.25
N PRO A 571 20.51 -3.08 -30.59
CA PRO A 571 21.03 -3.22 -29.24
C PRO A 571 19.92 -3.45 -28.20
N CYS A 572 20.03 -4.55 -27.46
CA CYS A 572 19.05 -4.94 -26.45
C CYS A 572 19.72 -5.19 -25.10
N VAL A 573 19.22 -4.54 -24.05
CA VAL A 573 19.64 -4.82 -22.67
C VAL A 573 18.98 -6.10 -22.14
N MET A 574 17.90 -6.56 -22.78
CA MET A 574 17.30 -7.87 -22.56
C MET A 574 16.89 -8.50 -23.90
N ASN A 575 17.26 -9.75 -24.12
CA ASN A 575 16.87 -10.54 -25.29
C ASN A 575 16.76 -12.05 -24.97
N PHE A 576 16.22 -12.36 -23.80
CA PHE A 576 16.19 -13.72 -23.27
C PHE A 576 14.87 -14.43 -23.55
N PHE A 577 14.91 -15.73 -23.73
CA PHE A 577 13.71 -16.56 -23.84
C PHE A 577 13.88 -17.93 -23.21
N ILE A 578 12.76 -18.51 -22.80
CA ILE A 578 12.67 -19.83 -22.21
C ILE A 578 12.16 -20.82 -23.25
N GLN A 579 12.89 -21.92 -23.42
CA GLN A 579 12.55 -22.99 -24.36
C GLN A 579 12.97 -24.33 -23.76
N THR A 580 12.17 -25.37 -23.98
CA THR A 580 12.58 -26.72 -23.60
C THR A 580 13.31 -27.42 -24.74
N ASP A 581 14.31 -28.23 -24.42
CA ASP A 581 14.79 -29.27 -25.35
C ASP A 581 14.02 -30.59 -25.11
N GLY A 582 14.51 -31.72 -25.63
CA GLY A 582 13.90 -33.04 -25.37
C GLY A 582 13.92 -33.47 -23.89
N THR A 583 14.71 -32.79 -23.05
CA THR A 583 15.05 -33.18 -21.67
C THR A 583 14.87 -32.05 -20.67
N ASN A 584 15.33 -30.83 -20.99
CA ASN A 584 15.55 -29.74 -20.04
C ASN A 584 14.74 -28.49 -20.37
N ILE A 585 14.56 -27.63 -19.37
CA ILE A 585 14.14 -26.23 -19.53
C ILE A 585 15.39 -25.37 -19.68
N ASN A 586 15.51 -24.61 -20.76
CA ASN A 586 16.72 -23.84 -21.07
C ASN A 586 16.45 -22.33 -21.09
N LEU A 587 17.47 -21.58 -20.66
CA LEU A 587 17.57 -20.16 -20.93
C LEU A 587 18.33 -19.96 -22.24
N MET A 588 17.75 -19.18 -23.13
CA MET A 588 18.31 -18.87 -24.44
C MET A 588 18.40 -17.36 -24.62
N ALA A 589 19.35 -16.89 -25.41
CA ALA A 589 19.42 -15.52 -25.91
C ALA A 589 19.07 -15.50 -27.39
N HIS A 590 18.16 -14.58 -27.76
CA HIS A 590 17.73 -14.37 -29.13
C HIS A 590 18.76 -13.52 -29.88
N LYS A 591 19.56 -14.17 -30.72
CA LYS A 591 20.56 -13.51 -31.55
C LYS A 591 20.62 -14.13 -32.94
N SER A 592 21.17 -13.39 -33.88
CA SER A 592 21.39 -13.81 -35.27
C SER A 592 22.88 -14.14 -35.49
N PRO A 593 23.24 -15.11 -36.35
CA PRO A 593 22.37 -15.96 -37.18
C PRO A 593 21.73 -17.14 -36.43
N ALA A 594 22.17 -17.45 -35.21
CA ALA A 594 21.65 -18.57 -34.44
C ALA A 594 21.54 -18.21 -32.96
N ASN A 595 20.43 -18.61 -32.33
CA ASN A 595 20.18 -18.43 -30.90
C ASN A 595 21.28 -19.07 -30.06
N LEU A 596 21.58 -18.45 -28.91
CA LEU A 596 22.60 -18.91 -27.98
C LEU A 596 21.97 -19.55 -26.75
N LYS A 597 22.38 -20.77 -26.39
CA LYS A 597 22.03 -21.38 -25.11
C LYS A 597 22.87 -20.74 -24.01
N MET A 598 22.22 -20.07 -23.08
CA MET A 598 22.87 -19.33 -21.99
C MET A 598 23.02 -20.19 -20.73
N GLY A 599 22.12 -21.15 -20.53
CA GLY A 599 22.10 -22.03 -19.38
C GLY A 599 20.91 -22.97 -19.37
N THR A 600 20.76 -23.73 -18.28
CA THR A 600 19.68 -24.70 -18.08
C THR A 600 19.12 -24.58 -16.66
N PHE A 601 17.80 -24.71 -16.53
CA PHE A 601 17.08 -24.85 -15.26
C PHE A 601 16.99 -26.32 -14.82
N GLY A 602 17.62 -27.23 -15.58
CA GLY A 602 17.61 -28.68 -15.34
C GLY A 602 16.51 -29.40 -16.11
N ALA A 603 16.28 -30.66 -15.72
CA ALA A 603 15.27 -31.53 -16.34
C ALA A 603 13.87 -30.91 -16.23
N TYR A 604 13.04 -31.15 -17.24
CA TYR A 604 11.67 -30.62 -17.27
C TYR A 604 10.89 -30.97 -16.01
N ASN A 605 10.28 -29.95 -15.43
CA ASN A 605 9.38 -30.05 -14.28
C ASN A 605 8.35 -28.89 -14.33
N THR A 606 7.46 -28.83 -13.34
CA THR A 606 6.47 -27.74 -13.20
C THR A 606 6.65 -26.96 -11.89
N ASP A 607 7.87 -26.98 -11.35
CA ASP A 607 8.28 -26.27 -10.15
C ASP A 607 8.59 -24.80 -10.46
N TRP A 608 8.76 -24.01 -9.41
CA TRP A 608 9.13 -22.61 -9.53
C TRP A 608 10.62 -22.47 -9.83
N HIS A 609 10.93 -21.72 -10.88
CA HIS A 609 12.28 -21.36 -11.31
C HIS A 609 12.50 -19.86 -11.21
N THR A 610 13.76 -19.46 -11.02
CA THR A 610 14.17 -18.05 -10.95
C THR A 610 15.32 -17.76 -11.92
N LEU A 611 15.13 -16.77 -12.78
CA LEU A 611 16.16 -16.16 -13.59
C LEU A 611 16.55 -14.83 -12.96
N LYS A 612 17.84 -14.57 -12.75
CA LYS A 612 18.33 -13.25 -12.33
C LYS A 612 19.49 -12.79 -13.19
N VAL A 613 19.47 -11.52 -13.61
CA VAL A 613 20.55 -10.87 -14.37
C VAL A 613 20.99 -9.63 -13.60
N VAL A 614 22.27 -9.55 -13.25
CA VAL A 614 22.87 -8.41 -12.55
C VAL A 614 23.70 -7.61 -13.54
N TYR A 615 23.24 -6.42 -13.91
CA TYR A 615 23.94 -5.51 -14.83
C TYR A 615 25.04 -4.77 -14.07
N HIS A 616 26.24 -4.77 -14.62
CA HIS A 616 27.42 -4.29 -13.90
C HIS A 616 27.51 -2.76 -13.76
N GLY A 617 26.90 -2.00 -14.69
CA GLY A 617 27.08 -0.54 -14.72
C GLY A 617 28.54 -0.13 -15.02
N GLY A 618 28.91 1.11 -14.72
CA GLY A 618 30.27 1.61 -14.98
C GLY A 618 30.59 1.79 -16.47
N ASN A 619 29.57 2.10 -17.28
CA ASN A 619 29.65 2.21 -18.74
C ASN A 619 30.17 0.93 -19.42
N THR A 620 29.56 -0.20 -19.09
CA THR A 620 29.88 -1.51 -19.69
C THR A 620 28.65 -2.19 -20.27
N ASN A 621 28.85 -3.12 -21.20
CA ASN A 621 27.79 -4.03 -21.69
C ASN A 621 27.85 -5.41 -21.01
N ARG A 622 28.39 -5.49 -19.79
CA ARG A 622 28.55 -6.74 -19.05
C ARG A 622 27.48 -6.91 -17.99
N ALA A 623 27.08 -8.16 -17.78
CA ALA A 623 26.15 -8.57 -16.73
C ALA A 623 26.51 -9.96 -16.22
N THR A 624 26.06 -10.33 -15.01
CA THR A 624 26.19 -11.68 -14.47
C THR A 624 24.83 -12.38 -14.49
N LEU A 625 24.82 -13.61 -14.99
CA LEU A 625 23.62 -14.44 -15.09
C LEU A 625 23.52 -15.41 -13.91
N HIS A 626 22.32 -15.54 -13.33
CA HIS A 626 22.00 -16.52 -12.31
C HIS A 626 20.75 -17.32 -12.69
N ILE A 627 20.79 -18.62 -12.46
CA ILE A 627 19.67 -19.55 -12.66
C ILE A 627 19.45 -20.33 -11.37
N ASP A 628 18.24 -20.24 -10.82
CA ASP A 628 17.83 -20.85 -9.55
C ASP A 628 18.82 -20.54 -8.40
N GLY A 629 19.26 -19.28 -8.35
CA GLY A 629 20.22 -18.77 -7.36
C GLY A 629 21.69 -19.08 -7.66
N ASN A 630 21.98 -19.97 -8.63
CA ASN A 630 23.34 -20.33 -8.99
C ASN A 630 23.93 -19.33 -9.99
N ASN A 631 25.15 -18.83 -9.72
CA ASN A 631 25.88 -17.99 -10.65
C ASN A 631 26.37 -18.83 -11.85
N ILE A 632 25.94 -18.44 -13.06
CA ILE A 632 26.28 -19.10 -14.33
C ILE A 632 27.49 -18.43 -15.00
N GLY A 633 27.81 -17.20 -14.60
CA GLY A 633 28.94 -16.43 -15.09
C GLY A 633 28.55 -15.12 -15.77
N ASP A 634 29.59 -14.39 -16.20
CA ASP A 634 29.41 -13.12 -16.86
C ASP A 634 29.11 -13.27 -18.35
N ILE A 635 28.21 -12.41 -18.83
CA ILE A 635 27.76 -12.33 -20.21
C ILE A 635 28.06 -10.94 -20.77
N SER A 636 28.13 -10.85 -22.09
CA SER A 636 28.12 -9.58 -22.83
C SER A 636 26.74 -9.39 -23.45
N LEU A 637 26.17 -8.19 -23.30
CA LEU A 637 24.93 -7.81 -23.95
C LEU A 637 25.16 -7.70 -25.46
N MET A 638 24.13 -8.07 -26.21
CA MET A 638 24.22 -8.38 -27.64
C MET A 638 23.12 -7.70 -28.43
N ASN A 639 23.36 -7.51 -29.72
CA ASN A 639 22.30 -7.13 -30.64
C ASN A 639 21.32 -8.29 -30.86
N CYS A 640 20.04 -7.97 -31.01
CA CYS A 640 18.95 -8.91 -31.18
C CYS A 640 18.18 -8.61 -32.48
N PRO A 641 17.74 -9.63 -33.24
CA PRO A 641 16.92 -9.44 -34.45
C PRO A 641 15.42 -9.24 -34.14
N ALA A 642 15.00 -9.17 -32.88
CA ALA A 642 13.61 -9.01 -32.52
C ALA A 642 13.11 -7.59 -32.84
N ASN A 643 12.04 -7.49 -33.63
CA ASN A 643 11.36 -6.23 -33.88
C ASN A 643 10.38 -5.91 -32.73
N VAL A 644 10.85 -5.15 -31.74
CA VAL A 644 10.09 -4.80 -30.54
C VAL A 644 10.01 -3.28 -30.35
N PRO A 645 9.04 -2.77 -29.58
CA PRO A 645 8.96 -1.34 -29.33
C PRO A 645 10.22 -0.82 -28.62
N LEU A 646 10.74 0.30 -29.10
CA LEU A 646 11.90 0.97 -28.53
C LEU A 646 11.55 1.53 -27.13
N ASN A 647 12.48 1.44 -26.17
CA ASN A 647 12.31 2.01 -24.83
C ASN A 647 11.02 1.52 -24.12
N ALA A 648 10.68 0.26 -24.35
CA ALA A 648 9.63 -0.45 -23.66
C ALA A 648 10.11 -1.87 -23.33
N ILE A 649 9.56 -2.41 -22.25
CA ILE A 649 9.73 -3.82 -21.95
C ILE A 649 8.57 -4.58 -22.60
N GLN A 650 8.90 -5.63 -23.34
CA GLN A 650 7.94 -6.56 -23.91
C GLN A 650 8.15 -7.95 -23.33
N VAL A 651 7.07 -8.61 -22.93
CA VAL A 651 7.02 -10.05 -22.68
C VAL A 651 6.11 -10.69 -23.71
N THR A 652 6.51 -11.80 -24.32
CA THR A 652 5.76 -12.39 -25.45
C THR A 652 5.90 -13.91 -25.53
N SER A 653 4.92 -14.57 -26.17
CA SER A 653 5.02 -15.99 -26.55
C SER A 653 5.98 -16.26 -27.70
N ILE A 654 6.54 -15.23 -28.35
CA ILE A 654 7.44 -15.31 -29.52
C ILE A 654 6.72 -15.74 -30.81
N THR A 655 5.94 -16.81 -30.76
CA THR A 655 5.33 -17.47 -31.93
C THR A 655 3.81 -17.59 -31.80
N SER A 656 3.11 -17.74 -32.92
CA SER A 656 1.68 -18.10 -32.98
C SER A 656 1.45 -19.58 -32.70
N SER A 657 2.46 -20.43 -32.92
CA SER A 657 2.44 -21.84 -32.56
C SER A 657 2.26 -22.04 -31.05
N ASN A 658 1.86 -23.25 -30.65
CA ASN A 658 1.65 -23.59 -29.24
C ASN A 658 2.89 -23.27 -28.40
N THR A 659 2.68 -22.65 -27.24
CA THR A 659 3.69 -22.43 -26.19
C THR A 659 3.23 -23.05 -24.88
N TYR A 660 4.14 -23.20 -23.93
CA TYR A 660 3.77 -23.66 -22.59
C TYR A 660 2.76 -22.71 -21.92
N GLY A 661 1.87 -23.27 -21.10
CA GLY A 661 1.15 -22.50 -20.09
C GLY A 661 2.11 -22.04 -19.02
N ILE A 662 1.94 -20.82 -18.52
CA ILE A 662 2.90 -20.17 -17.62
C ILE A 662 2.16 -19.61 -16.42
N GLU A 663 2.77 -19.76 -15.25
CA GLU A 663 2.45 -18.92 -14.10
C GLU A 663 3.68 -18.07 -13.73
N LEU A 664 3.47 -16.76 -13.71
CA LEU A 664 4.51 -15.77 -13.41
C LEU A 664 4.24 -15.19 -12.02
N ALA A 665 5.14 -15.41 -11.07
CA ALA A 665 5.08 -14.77 -9.76
C ALA A 665 5.59 -13.33 -9.85
N SER A 666 6.71 -13.13 -10.54
CA SER A 666 7.28 -11.81 -10.79
C SER A 666 8.16 -11.80 -12.03
N PHE A 667 8.25 -10.62 -12.62
CA PHE A 667 9.25 -10.18 -13.58
C PHE A 667 9.53 -8.72 -13.24
N ASP A 668 10.57 -8.48 -12.45
CA ASP A 668 10.91 -7.15 -11.91
C ASP A 668 12.30 -6.74 -12.42
N VAL A 669 12.43 -5.50 -12.86
CA VAL A 669 13.70 -4.89 -13.25
C VAL A 669 13.93 -3.63 -12.43
N ARG A 670 15.02 -3.62 -11.65
CA ARG A 670 15.53 -2.47 -10.91
C ARG A 670 16.60 -1.80 -11.74
N VAL A 671 16.37 -0.55 -12.13
CA VAL A 671 17.31 0.28 -12.88
C VAL A 671 17.93 1.29 -11.93
N TYR A 672 19.25 1.25 -11.79
CA TYR A 672 19.97 2.25 -11.00
C TYR A 672 20.12 3.54 -11.80
N ARG A 673 19.86 4.68 -11.16
CA ARG A 673 19.79 6.00 -11.83
C ARG A 673 20.95 6.93 -11.49
N ASP A 674 21.84 6.50 -10.62
CA ASP A 674 23.05 7.20 -10.22
C ASP A 674 24.13 6.18 -9.81
N ASP A 675 25.30 6.64 -9.38
CA ASP A 675 26.40 5.74 -8.96
C ASP A 675 26.32 5.37 -7.46
N ALA A 676 25.17 5.61 -6.80
CA ALA A 676 24.98 5.44 -5.35
C ALA A 676 26.02 6.20 -4.51
N VAL A 677 26.48 7.36 -4.99
CA VAL A 677 27.35 8.27 -4.25
C VAL A 677 26.51 9.32 -3.56
N ILE A 678 26.43 9.24 -2.24
CA ILE A 678 25.72 10.17 -1.38
C ILE A 678 26.74 11.07 -0.69
N THR A 679 26.73 12.36 -1.04
CA THR A 679 27.51 13.38 -0.33
C THR A 679 26.60 14.09 0.66
N LEU A 680 26.92 13.99 1.95
CA LEU A 680 26.16 14.70 2.99
C LEU A 680 26.48 16.19 2.92
N LYS A 681 25.52 17.05 3.28
CA LYS A 681 25.75 18.50 3.24
C LYS A 681 26.50 18.95 4.48
N ASP A 682 27.26 20.03 4.33
CA ASP A 682 28.02 20.67 5.42
C ASP A 682 27.13 21.23 6.55
N THR A 683 25.81 21.33 6.31
CA THR A 683 24.82 21.86 7.25
C THR A 683 24.01 20.78 7.98
N ASP A 684 24.29 19.50 7.70
CA ASP A 684 23.60 18.39 8.35
C ASP A 684 23.96 18.37 9.85
N ALA A 685 22.93 18.41 10.71
CA ALA A 685 23.14 18.10 12.12
C ALA A 685 23.42 16.60 12.27
N SER A 686 22.47 15.75 11.87
CA SER A 686 22.61 14.31 11.76
C SER A 686 22.12 13.85 10.40
N SER A 687 22.55 12.68 9.93
CA SER A 687 22.16 12.15 8.62
C SER A 687 21.69 10.72 8.73
N TYR A 688 20.72 10.35 7.89
CA TYR A 688 20.26 8.98 7.73
C TYR A 688 20.42 8.57 6.26
N VAL A 689 21.14 7.51 5.96
CA VAL A 689 21.42 7.08 4.59
C VAL A 689 20.92 5.65 4.41
N TYR A 690 19.92 5.47 3.56
CA TYR A 690 19.39 4.15 3.24
C TYR A 690 19.90 3.66 1.90
N PHE A 691 20.39 2.43 1.87
CA PHE A 691 20.71 1.71 0.65
C PHE A 691 19.68 0.58 0.47
N PRO A 692 18.90 0.58 -0.64
CA PRO A 692 17.96 -0.50 -0.94
C PRO A 692 18.64 -1.86 -1.02
N ALA A 693 17.92 -2.92 -0.62
CA ALA A 693 18.40 -4.29 -0.75
C ALA A 693 18.72 -4.64 -2.22
N GLY A 694 19.83 -5.34 -2.43
CA GLY A 694 20.39 -5.66 -3.75
C GLY A 694 21.91 -5.86 -3.69
N THR A 695 22.56 -6.00 -4.84
CA THR A 695 24.02 -6.17 -4.92
C THR A 695 24.77 -4.89 -5.27
N ARG A 696 24.09 -3.73 -5.25
CA ARG A 696 24.61 -2.45 -5.74
C ARG A 696 25.78 -1.90 -4.94
N GLY A 697 25.72 -2.04 -3.62
CA GLY A 697 26.55 -1.30 -2.69
C GLY A 697 26.31 0.21 -2.77
N GLY A 698 27.34 0.98 -2.43
CA GLY A 698 27.34 2.42 -2.61
C GLY A 698 28.43 3.14 -1.83
N LYS A 699 28.34 4.47 -1.79
CA LYS A 699 29.31 5.31 -1.10
C LYS A 699 28.63 6.46 -0.36
N VAL A 700 29.04 6.69 0.88
CA VAL A 700 28.68 7.87 1.68
C VAL A 700 29.92 8.72 1.85
N VAL A 701 29.86 9.99 1.45
CA VAL A 701 30.95 10.96 1.60
C VAL A 701 30.64 11.87 2.78
N ILE A 702 31.52 11.83 3.79
CA ILE A 702 31.42 12.65 5.01
C ILE A 702 32.10 14.02 4.74
N PRO A 703 31.37 15.15 4.86
CA PRO A 703 31.86 16.47 4.51
C PRO A 703 32.94 16.98 5.46
N ASP A 704 33.77 17.91 4.99
CA ASP A 704 34.73 18.67 5.81
C ASP A 704 34.03 19.86 6.49
N ALA A 705 33.07 19.55 7.34
CA ALA A 705 32.25 20.53 8.05
C ALA A 705 32.36 20.33 9.56
N LYS A 706 32.24 21.43 10.31
CA LYS A 706 32.24 21.37 11.78
C LYS A 706 30.85 20.95 12.26
N ILE A 707 30.65 19.66 12.48
CA ILE A 707 29.40 19.10 13.00
C ILE A 707 29.50 18.95 14.52
N SER A 708 28.43 19.27 15.25
CA SER A 708 28.45 19.25 16.73
C SER A 708 28.68 17.83 17.28
N ALA A 709 29.40 17.73 18.39
CA ALA A 709 29.66 16.44 19.03
C ALA A 709 28.40 15.76 19.54
N GLY A 710 28.32 14.44 19.36
CA GLY A 710 27.14 13.62 19.66
C GLY A 710 26.17 13.43 18.49
N ASN A 711 26.37 14.12 17.36
CA ASN A 711 25.57 13.91 16.15
C ASN A 711 25.96 12.62 15.41
N THR A 712 25.03 12.09 14.61
CA THR A 712 25.18 10.76 14.01
C THR A 712 24.93 10.71 12.51
N VAL A 713 25.69 9.87 11.81
CA VAL A 713 25.36 9.40 10.45
C VAL A 713 24.94 7.95 10.56
N GLN A 714 23.66 7.68 10.39
CA GLN A 714 23.11 6.32 10.37
C GLN A 714 23.08 5.81 8.95
N ILE A 715 23.77 4.70 8.67
CA ILE A 715 23.78 4.04 7.37
C ILE A 715 22.98 2.75 7.51
N VAL A 716 21.89 2.63 6.79
CA VAL A 716 21.06 1.42 6.74
C VAL A 716 21.32 0.69 5.44
N ALA A 717 21.94 -0.48 5.57
CA ALA A 717 22.35 -1.33 4.45
C ALA A 717 22.06 -2.78 4.80
N ASN A 718 20.82 -3.20 4.60
CA ASN A 718 20.41 -4.58 4.84
C ASN A 718 20.44 -5.35 3.52
N SER A 719 21.49 -6.14 3.33
CA SER A 719 21.72 -6.89 2.08
C SER A 719 21.73 -5.97 0.86
N ALA A 720 22.35 -4.79 0.98
CA ALA A 720 22.43 -3.78 -0.07
C ALA A 720 23.74 -3.82 -0.87
N GLY A 721 24.65 -4.73 -0.54
CA GLY A 721 26.05 -4.76 -1.01
C GLY A 721 26.98 -3.94 -0.11
N THR A 722 28.25 -3.86 -0.49
CA THR A 722 29.26 -3.13 0.30
C THR A 722 29.11 -1.62 0.17
N ILE A 723 28.97 -0.93 1.30
CA ILE A 723 28.94 0.53 1.40
C ILE A 723 30.31 1.04 1.81
N THR A 724 30.87 1.96 1.03
CA THR A 724 32.10 2.69 1.39
C THR A 724 31.74 3.97 2.12
N VAL A 725 32.28 4.18 3.31
CA VAL A 725 32.21 5.46 4.01
C VAL A 725 33.53 6.19 3.79
N GLN A 726 33.49 7.32 3.11
CA GLN A 726 34.66 8.04 2.61
C GLN A 726 34.74 9.44 3.23
N PRO A 727 35.89 9.87 3.78
CA PRO A 727 36.08 11.26 4.14
C PRO A 727 36.18 12.14 2.89
N ALA A 728 35.61 13.35 2.91
CA ALA A 728 35.69 14.29 1.78
C ALA A 728 37.14 14.70 1.46
N ASN A 729 38.00 14.78 2.48
CA ASN A 729 39.43 15.09 2.35
C ASN A 729 40.21 14.63 3.61
N GLY A 730 41.51 14.92 3.67
CA GLY A 730 42.38 14.50 4.78
C GLY A 730 42.13 15.16 6.15
N ASN A 731 41.21 16.13 6.24
CA ASN A 731 40.84 16.78 7.50
C ASN A 731 39.71 16.05 8.26
N VAL A 732 39.03 15.11 7.60
CA VAL A 732 37.94 14.32 8.18
C VAL A 732 38.48 12.95 8.54
N LEU A 733 38.31 12.56 9.81
CA LEU A 733 38.81 11.28 10.32
C LEU A 733 37.65 10.32 10.55
N ILE A 734 37.75 9.12 10.00
CA ILE A 734 36.83 8.01 10.27
C ILE A 734 37.61 6.94 11.03
N ASN A 735 37.13 6.58 12.23
CA ASN A 735 37.84 5.69 13.16
C ASN A 735 39.30 6.13 13.40
N GLY A 736 39.53 7.44 13.48
CA GLY A 736 40.85 8.03 13.72
C GLY A 736 41.78 8.10 12.50
N LEU A 737 41.32 7.72 11.30
CA LEU A 737 42.13 7.72 10.08
C LEU A 737 41.51 8.59 8.97
N PRO A 738 42.32 9.31 8.16
CA PRO A 738 41.85 10.07 7.00
C PRO A 738 41.66 9.15 5.77
N SER A 739 41.05 7.99 5.97
CA SER A 739 40.88 6.97 4.94
C SER A 739 39.46 6.38 4.98
N SER A 740 38.99 5.91 3.82
CA SER A 740 37.69 5.25 3.72
C SER A 740 37.64 3.95 4.53
N THR A 741 36.44 3.60 5.00
CA THR A 741 36.12 2.29 5.55
C THR A 741 34.94 1.67 4.80
N THR A 742 34.66 0.38 5.01
CA THR A 742 33.57 -0.32 4.34
C THR A 742 32.71 -1.07 5.34
N THR A 743 31.40 -1.12 5.07
CA THR A 743 30.43 -1.94 5.79
C THR A 743 29.52 -2.67 4.82
N ASP A 744 29.06 -3.87 5.17
CA ASP A 744 28.05 -4.64 4.45
C ASP A 744 26.73 -4.80 5.24
N HIS A 745 26.68 -4.17 6.42
CA HIS A 745 25.55 -4.14 7.33
C HIS A 745 25.25 -2.71 7.78
N SER A 746 24.08 -2.51 8.38
CA SER A 746 23.69 -1.22 8.94
C SER A 746 24.66 -0.79 10.03
N THR A 747 25.12 0.47 10.00
CA THR A 747 26.13 1.00 10.91
C THR A 747 25.83 2.45 11.29
N THR A 748 26.27 2.88 12.46
CA THR A 748 26.16 4.29 12.88
C THR A 748 27.55 4.88 13.04
N LEU A 749 27.78 6.07 12.50
CA LEU A 749 28.95 6.88 12.82
C LEU A 749 28.53 7.97 13.82
N VAL A 750 29.29 8.10 14.90
CA VAL A 750 29.09 9.13 15.93
C VAL A 750 30.22 10.14 15.82
N GLN A 751 29.86 11.43 15.81
CA GLN A 751 30.82 12.53 15.91
C GLN A 751 31.38 12.57 17.34
N THR A 752 32.70 12.43 17.49
CA THR A 752 33.38 12.35 18.80
C THR A 752 34.39 13.47 19.06
N GLY A 753 34.84 14.18 18.02
CA GLY A 753 35.87 15.22 18.16
C GLY A 753 35.28 16.60 18.45
N THR A 754 35.88 17.35 19.38
CA THR A 754 35.54 18.78 19.58
C THR A 754 35.81 19.66 18.35
N ASP A 755 36.61 19.13 17.41
CA ASP A 755 36.90 19.71 16.09
C ASP A 755 35.71 19.65 15.10
N GLY A 756 34.71 18.83 15.40
CA GLY A 756 33.55 18.58 14.54
C GLY A 756 33.81 17.64 13.36
N LYS A 757 34.99 17.02 13.25
CA LYS A 757 35.47 16.32 12.04
C LYS A 757 35.92 14.88 12.26
N SER A 758 35.96 14.43 13.51
CA SER A 758 36.31 13.06 13.88
C SER A 758 35.08 12.20 14.14
N TRP A 759 34.94 11.10 13.40
CA TRP A 759 33.81 10.17 13.42
C TRP A 759 34.24 8.78 13.83
N VAL A 760 33.44 8.11 14.65
CA VAL A 760 33.68 6.74 15.11
C VAL A 760 32.50 5.86 14.75
N THR A 761 32.75 4.72 14.12
CA THR A 761 31.75 3.70 13.84
C THR A 761 31.39 2.96 15.13
N THR A 762 30.09 2.83 15.41
CA THR A 762 29.53 2.19 16.61
C THR A 762 28.58 1.07 16.27
#